data_AF-A0A9E5R610-F1
#
_entry.id   AF-A0A9E5R610-F1
#
_cell.length_a   1.000
_cell.length_b   1.000
_cell.length_c   1.000
_cell.angle_alpha   90.00
_cell.angle_beta   90.00
_cell.angle_gamma   90.00
#
_symmetry.space_group_name_H-M   'P 1'
#
loop_
_entity.id
_entity.type
_entity.pdbx_description
1 polymer ?
#
loop_
_entity_poly.entity_id
_entity_poly.type
_entity_poly.pdbx_seq_one_letter_code
_entity_poly.pdbx_strand_id
1 'polypeptide(L)'
;MRQFTESFGGFIADPQPVNRNLITGTDASKAPTALMMDEATAAANARGTWSDLFDTGSFINQNHVATVAVWWLAMVGMGWLSFPLLFALFPALPDRGFTVAKLVGWLLVAWAVWVGATLHLGTWSRTGIALSIALLGVLSGTLGMLQRGALRAYLRAHWRRLAALEGMTLLLFLLFLGVRLGNPDLWHNSFGGEKPMNFAYFNAVLRSEAFPPLDPWFAGGFINYYYWGYVLAGTPVKLLGIVPSLAYNLLIPTLFAFTAMGAFAVAYNLTAAQAARDLPAGDNLRRAPGANPWVAGIAALMMVAVLGNLDTVRVFTFAVAELGGWGGPGSYNLEAERREQLLADFRQEEGREPTAAEAQQLTTQAAEIPLWTQFSHTVTQWSDMSAGFGRGFRRLLDGESLQMHTHRWYWAPTRIIGELPNGQGFNAINEMPYFTFLYGDLHAHMIAMPLMLLVMLWLVAEVLGAGRGLRTGFTAGLALFLGALTVGLLRATNSWDYPTYLILGVVGVTFVAWVGQTRLPARQAPPPLLDRLRQFLDARHALRLWVLLWAVPVGLMLYIGLFLVERNQYNANLQAGRILLQCQNLPEDLPRSDVPPLCVDALEPHFSALSAAVWGVGALGGLVFLYMAGLVFLSARFDQDATLKWVVRLGLFLALGFLATLPYTAFNVGEAGLVPWEKARTPLWAYLDIHGLFLFILGSFLVWQSVRYLRHFRVAELRGLSVPLLLVLFGAPLTLLAALLVGLTAVPVMLVTLPMMAGGMALFLVPGTSNTERLVYLLMVLALGITTGVELVALDVDNGRQNSVFKFYLQAWLLFGVSSGVALAWLLQSVQRWNVVWYALWQLPLVSLVTVAFLYPITATQARWLDRFDGAATGPTLDGLAYMQHGIYGMNGVWFNFRGDYQLIRWMQENLQGTPTIVEAQAVEYQWGSRIANNTGLPTVIGWRFHQSQQRNVLNLGNRIWNRVNNVQAFYTLPDIDVAWDLIQFYGIEYIVVGNLERIQYGDVQENPLTGQFQTGLSAGLAKFDRMAQLGWLEVVYEQPSCIIGAAIPVEECPPERRVQDKLYRVVPGATYATDTQQGGG
;
A
#
# COMPACT_ATOMS: atom_id res chain seq x y z
N MET A 1 -1.27 -8.40 -23.82
CA MET A 1 -2.65 -7.96 -23.48
C MET A 1 -3.72 -8.60 -24.36
N ARG A 2 -3.59 -8.70 -25.70
CA ARG A 2 -4.58 -9.41 -26.56
C ARG A 2 -4.85 -10.87 -26.16
N GLN A 3 -3.83 -11.60 -25.69
CA GLN A 3 -3.99 -13.00 -25.25
C GLN A 3 -4.77 -13.19 -23.93
N PHE A 4 -4.99 -12.14 -23.12
CA PHE A 4 -5.74 -12.25 -21.87
C PHE A 4 -7.27 -12.09 -22.06
N THR A 5 -7.67 -11.47 -23.17
CA THR A 5 -9.08 -11.25 -23.55
C THR A 5 -9.71 -12.44 -24.27
N GLU A 6 -8.91 -13.29 -24.91
CA GLU A 6 -9.43 -14.40 -25.73
C GLU A 6 -9.61 -15.72 -24.95
N SER A 7 -9.11 -15.82 -23.71
CA SER A 7 -9.11 -17.05 -22.92
C SER A 7 -10.39 -17.31 -22.12
N PHE A 8 -11.35 -16.37 -22.11
CA PHE A 8 -12.67 -16.59 -21.50
C PHE A 8 -13.70 -16.80 -22.61
N GLY A 9 -14.02 -18.09 -22.81
CA GLY A 9 -14.83 -18.60 -23.90
C GLY A 9 -16.22 -17.98 -24.05
N GLY A 10 -16.75 -18.11 -25.26
CA GLY A 10 -18.05 -17.61 -25.70
C GLY A 10 -19.17 -17.86 -24.71
N PHE A 11 -19.93 -16.80 -24.47
CA PHE A 11 -21.15 -16.77 -23.69
C PHE A 11 -22.24 -17.63 -24.34
N ILE A 12 -22.88 -18.48 -23.53
CA ILE A 12 -24.21 -19.02 -23.82
C ILE A 12 -25.17 -18.27 -22.89
N ALA A 13 -26.09 -17.50 -23.47
CA ALA A 13 -27.14 -16.85 -22.69
C ALA A 13 -28.06 -17.94 -22.14
N ASP A 14 -27.95 -18.26 -20.84
CA ASP A 14 -28.96 -19.05 -20.16
C ASP A 14 -30.18 -18.15 -19.92
N PRO A 15 -31.37 -18.46 -20.47
CA PRO A 15 -32.57 -17.68 -20.26
C PRO A 15 -33.19 -17.86 -18.85
N GLN A 16 -32.61 -18.67 -17.96
CA GLN A 16 -33.08 -18.89 -16.59
C GLN A 16 -32.21 -18.32 -15.43
N PRO A 17 -31.64 -17.09 -15.48
CA PRO A 17 -30.72 -16.65 -14.43
C PRO A 17 -31.39 -15.80 -13.35
N VAL A 18 -31.62 -16.36 -12.15
CA VAL A 18 -31.57 -15.60 -10.87
C VAL A 18 -31.07 -16.51 -9.72
N ASN A 19 -29.83 -16.29 -9.28
CA ASN A 19 -29.17 -16.77 -8.04
C ASN A 19 -29.23 -18.27 -7.64
N ARG A 20 -29.17 -19.23 -8.57
CA ARG A 20 -29.00 -20.65 -8.21
C ARG A 20 -27.56 -20.99 -7.83
N ASN A 21 -27.23 -20.85 -6.55
CA ASN A 21 -26.03 -21.43 -5.93
C ASN A 21 -26.43 -22.28 -4.74
N LEU A 22 -26.09 -23.57 -4.76
CA LEU A 22 -26.23 -24.44 -3.59
C LEU A 22 -25.11 -24.10 -2.59
N ILE A 23 -25.49 -23.64 -1.40
CA ILE A 23 -24.55 -23.33 -0.32
C ILE A 23 -24.60 -24.49 0.67
N THR A 24 -23.44 -25.06 0.99
CA THR A 24 -23.36 -26.10 2.02
C THR A 24 -23.60 -25.49 3.41
N GLY A 25 -24.11 -26.28 4.36
CA GLY A 25 -24.33 -25.78 5.74
C GLY A 25 -23.06 -25.23 6.42
N THR A 26 -21.89 -25.77 6.07
CA THR A 26 -20.59 -25.27 6.51
C THR A 26 -20.22 -23.92 5.91
N ASP A 27 -20.62 -23.63 4.67
CA ASP A 27 -20.34 -22.34 4.02
C ASP A 27 -21.22 -21.22 4.58
N ALA A 28 -22.49 -21.52 4.85
CA ALA A 28 -23.42 -20.59 5.49
C ALA A 28 -22.93 -20.14 6.88
N SER A 29 -22.22 -21.02 7.61
CA SER A 29 -21.68 -20.69 8.93
C SER A 29 -20.52 -19.67 8.91
N LYS A 30 -19.79 -19.55 7.79
CA LYS A 30 -18.64 -18.63 7.66
C LYS A 30 -19.03 -17.20 7.31
N ALA A 31 -20.14 -17.01 6.60
CA ALA A 31 -20.68 -15.69 6.27
C ALA A 31 -22.21 -15.74 6.25
N PRO A 32 -22.86 -15.74 7.43
CA PRO A 32 -24.30 -15.99 7.55
C PRO A 32 -25.18 -14.97 6.81
N THR A 33 -24.69 -13.73 6.65
CA THR A 33 -25.38 -12.68 5.88
C THR A 33 -24.91 -12.60 4.43
N ALA A 34 -23.94 -13.42 4.01
CA ALA A 34 -23.22 -13.30 2.74
C ALA A 34 -22.73 -11.87 2.45
N LEU A 35 -22.43 -11.09 3.50
CA LEU A 35 -22.00 -9.69 3.42
C LEU A 35 -23.05 -8.74 2.81
N MET A 36 -24.33 -9.06 3.01
CA MET A 36 -25.47 -8.18 2.76
C MET A 36 -25.75 -7.32 4.00
N MET A 37 -26.22 -6.09 3.78
CA MET A 37 -26.67 -5.18 4.84
C MET A 37 -27.95 -5.70 5.50
N ASP A 38 -28.10 -5.42 6.78
CA ASP A 38 -29.39 -5.54 7.45
C ASP A 38 -30.34 -4.39 7.05
N GLU A 39 -31.63 -4.61 7.26
CA GLU A 39 -32.69 -3.68 6.89
C GLU A 39 -32.58 -2.33 7.62
N ALA A 40 -32.14 -2.34 8.89
CA ALA A 40 -31.98 -1.13 9.68
C ALA A 40 -30.87 -0.22 9.15
N THR A 41 -29.73 -0.80 8.77
CA THR A 41 -28.58 -0.11 8.18
C THR A 41 -28.93 0.39 6.77
N ALA A 42 -29.62 -0.43 5.97
CA ALA A 42 -30.11 -0.01 4.66
C ALA A 42 -31.08 1.18 4.77
N ALA A 43 -32.04 1.14 5.70
CA ALA A 43 -32.98 2.23 5.94
C ALA A 43 -32.30 3.50 6.46
N ALA A 44 -31.26 3.38 7.28
CA ALA A 44 -30.48 4.53 7.75
C ALA A 44 -29.75 5.24 6.59
N ASN A 45 -29.32 4.52 5.56
CA ASN A 45 -28.61 5.10 4.42
C ASN A 45 -29.54 5.74 3.37
N ALA A 46 -30.85 5.55 3.46
CA ALA A 46 -31.82 5.99 2.45
C ALA A 46 -32.40 7.41 2.71
N ARG A 47 -31.56 8.47 2.70
CA ARG A 47 -32.01 9.85 2.97
C ARG A 47 -31.30 10.93 2.13
N GLY A 48 -32.07 11.95 1.72
CA GLY A 48 -31.58 13.18 1.06
C GLY A 48 -31.01 12.99 -0.35
N THR A 49 -30.66 14.09 -1.01
CA THR A 49 -29.89 14.06 -2.26
C THR A 49 -28.39 14.18 -2.00
N TRP A 50 -27.60 13.91 -3.04
CA TRP A 50 -26.16 14.22 -2.99
C TRP A 50 -25.90 15.72 -2.93
N SER A 51 -26.70 16.54 -3.63
CA SER A 51 -26.61 18.00 -3.60
C SER A 51 -26.92 18.60 -2.21
N ASP A 52 -27.77 17.96 -1.40
CA ASP A 52 -28.00 18.36 0.00
C ASP A 52 -26.72 18.22 0.84
N LEU A 53 -25.93 17.18 0.59
CA LEU A 53 -24.64 16.95 1.24
C LEU A 53 -23.52 17.82 0.66
N PHE A 54 -23.55 18.10 -0.64
CA PHE A 54 -22.49 18.79 -1.38
C PHE A 54 -23.07 19.73 -2.45
N ASP A 55 -23.41 20.95 -2.03
CA ASP A 55 -23.93 21.99 -2.91
C ASP A 55 -22.86 22.51 -3.90
N THR A 56 -22.98 22.09 -5.16
CA THR A 56 -22.12 22.53 -6.28
C THR A 56 -22.27 24.01 -6.60
N GLY A 57 -23.40 24.63 -6.22
CA GLY A 57 -23.70 26.05 -6.36
C GLY A 57 -23.08 26.93 -5.27
N SER A 58 -22.57 26.35 -4.19
CA SER A 58 -22.01 27.12 -3.08
C SER A 58 -20.70 27.84 -3.46
N PHE A 59 -20.45 28.99 -2.84
CA PHE A 59 -19.25 29.79 -3.09
C PHE A 59 -17.94 29.01 -2.93
N ILE A 60 -17.87 28.11 -1.93
CA ILE A 60 -16.68 27.30 -1.66
C ILE A 60 -16.44 26.28 -2.78
N ASN A 61 -17.49 25.76 -3.42
CA ASN A 61 -17.36 24.77 -4.49
C ASN A 61 -17.20 25.40 -5.89
N GLN A 62 -17.57 26.68 -6.06
CA GLN A 62 -17.35 27.42 -7.31
C GLN A 62 -15.98 28.11 -7.38
N ASN A 63 -15.36 28.44 -6.25
CA ASN A 63 -14.09 29.18 -6.21
C ASN A 63 -12.96 28.34 -5.64
N HIS A 64 -12.12 27.78 -6.51
CA HIS A 64 -10.99 26.91 -6.12
C HIS A 64 -10.03 27.55 -5.11
N VAL A 65 -9.77 28.85 -5.21
CA VAL A 65 -8.86 29.56 -4.28
C VAL A 65 -9.49 29.62 -2.89
N ALA A 66 -10.79 29.95 -2.82
CA ALA A 66 -11.53 29.94 -1.56
C ALA A 66 -11.59 28.52 -0.97
N THR A 67 -11.81 27.48 -1.79
CA THR A 67 -11.77 26.07 -1.35
C THR A 67 -10.44 25.73 -0.69
N VAL A 68 -9.31 26.06 -1.35
CA VAL A 68 -7.96 25.80 -0.84
C VAL A 68 -7.71 26.56 0.46
N ALA A 69 -8.11 27.84 0.53
CA ALA A 69 -7.94 28.66 1.72
C ALA A 69 -8.74 28.13 2.92
N VAL A 70 -10.02 27.79 2.72
CA VAL A 70 -10.88 27.21 3.77
C VAL A 70 -10.35 25.86 4.24
N TRP A 71 -9.93 25.00 3.31
CA TRP A 71 -9.32 23.71 3.62
C TRP A 71 -8.06 23.87 4.48
N TRP A 72 -7.16 24.76 4.08
CA TRP A 72 -5.94 25.05 4.83
C TRP A 72 -6.23 25.61 6.23
N LEU A 73 -7.17 26.55 6.34
CA LEU A 73 -7.59 27.12 7.63
C LEU A 73 -8.21 26.05 8.54
N ALA A 74 -9.01 25.13 8.00
CA ALA A 74 -9.56 24.00 8.76
C ALA A 74 -8.45 23.09 9.30
N MET A 75 -7.45 22.78 8.47
CA MET A 75 -6.27 22.00 8.89
C MET A 75 -5.48 22.70 10.01
N VAL A 76 -5.18 23.99 9.85
CA VAL A 76 -4.46 24.79 10.85
C VAL A 76 -5.26 24.90 12.14
N GLY A 77 -6.56 25.19 12.04
CA GLY A 77 -7.48 25.27 13.17
C GLY A 77 -7.51 23.97 13.98
N MET A 78 -7.61 22.82 13.29
CA MET A 78 -7.54 21.50 13.92
C MET A 78 -6.20 21.26 14.63
N GLY A 79 -5.09 21.68 14.03
CA GLY A 79 -3.76 21.57 14.65
C GLY A 79 -3.62 22.39 15.93
N TRP A 80 -4.08 23.64 15.93
CA TRP A 80 -4.05 24.47 17.14
C TRP A 80 -5.05 24.01 18.21
N LEU A 81 -6.19 23.45 17.80
CA LEU A 81 -7.15 22.84 18.70
C LEU A 81 -6.56 21.64 19.44
N SER A 82 -5.81 20.77 18.76
CA SER A 82 -5.23 19.55 19.34
C SER A 82 -3.87 19.77 20.01
N PHE A 83 -3.19 20.89 19.74
CA PHE A 83 -1.85 21.14 20.27
C PHE A 83 -1.76 21.14 21.81
N PRO A 84 -2.67 21.78 22.58
CA PRO A 84 -2.62 21.72 24.05
C PRO A 84 -2.73 20.30 24.61
N LEU A 85 -3.56 19.44 24.00
CA LEU A 85 -3.60 18.01 24.30
C LEU A 85 -2.22 17.37 24.05
N LEU A 86 -1.64 17.54 22.86
CA LEU A 86 -0.33 16.96 22.54
C LEU A 86 0.80 17.52 23.40
N PHE A 87 0.73 18.78 23.80
CA PHE A 87 1.69 19.41 24.72
C PHE A 87 1.75 18.67 26.07
N ALA A 88 0.59 18.20 26.54
CA ALA A 88 0.46 17.37 27.74
C ALA A 88 0.87 15.91 27.49
N LEU A 89 0.56 15.35 26.31
CA LEU A 89 0.88 13.96 25.98
C LEU A 89 2.35 13.76 25.63
N PHE A 90 3.05 14.74 25.08
CA PHE A 90 4.43 14.60 24.59
C PHE A 90 5.41 15.62 25.20
N PRO A 91 5.53 15.67 26.54
CA PRO A 91 6.42 16.61 27.21
C PRO A 91 7.91 16.34 26.95
N ALA A 92 8.25 15.12 26.52
CA ALA A 92 9.61 14.70 26.19
C ALA A 92 10.08 15.15 24.80
N LEU A 93 9.14 15.49 23.90
CA LEU A 93 9.46 15.92 22.54
C LEU A 93 9.84 17.42 22.54
N PRO A 94 10.99 17.79 21.93
CA PRO A 94 11.37 19.19 21.74
C PRO A 94 10.31 20.07 21.05
N ASP A 95 9.53 19.52 20.10
CA ASP A 95 8.43 20.24 19.42
C ASP A 95 7.06 20.07 20.09
N ARG A 96 6.99 19.32 21.19
CA ARG A 96 5.76 19.02 21.94
C ARG A 96 4.63 18.39 21.10
N GLY A 97 4.99 17.74 19.98
CA GLY A 97 4.04 17.10 19.07
C GLY A 97 3.32 18.07 18.13
N PHE A 98 3.71 19.35 18.08
CA PHE A 98 3.05 20.35 17.22
C PHE A 98 3.01 19.94 15.75
N THR A 99 4.08 19.33 15.25
CA THR A 99 4.22 18.93 13.85
C THR A 99 3.12 17.98 13.38
N VAL A 100 2.64 17.08 14.24
CA VAL A 100 1.59 16.10 13.91
C VAL A 100 0.22 16.49 14.45
N ALA A 101 0.07 17.68 15.03
CA ALA A 101 -1.15 18.11 15.70
C ALA A 101 -2.37 18.09 14.76
N LYS A 102 -2.20 18.51 13.51
CA LYS A 102 -3.25 18.52 12.48
C LYS A 102 -3.80 17.11 12.25
N LEU A 103 -2.89 16.15 12.04
CA LEU A 103 -3.21 14.73 11.84
C LEU A 103 -3.89 14.13 13.06
N VAL A 104 -3.35 14.35 14.27
CA VAL A 104 -3.91 13.75 15.50
C VAL A 104 -5.31 14.29 15.80
N GLY A 105 -5.53 15.61 15.68
CA GLY A 105 -6.85 16.18 15.90
C GLY A 105 -7.89 15.58 14.96
N TRP A 106 -7.51 15.46 13.68
CA TRP A 106 -8.35 14.87 12.66
C TRP A 106 -8.59 13.36 12.89
N LEU A 107 -7.55 12.59 13.23
CA LEU A 107 -7.63 11.18 13.60
C LEU A 107 -8.61 10.92 14.74
N LEU A 108 -8.51 11.69 15.82
CA LEU A 108 -9.36 11.53 17.00
C LEU A 108 -10.83 11.84 16.71
N VAL A 109 -11.09 12.90 15.94
CA VAL A 109 -12.45 13.26 15.51
C VAL A 109 -13.02 12.19 14.58
N ALA A 110 -12.27 11.77 13.56
CA ALA A 110 -12.69 10.73 12.63
C ALA A 110 -13.03 9.42 13.37
N TRP A 111 -12.18 8.99 14.31
CA TRP A 111 -12.42 7.80 15.11
C TRP A 111 -13.67 7.93 16.00
N ALA A 112 -13.83 9.04 16.72
CA ALA A 112 -14.98 9.23 17.61
C ALA A 112 -16.30 9.24 16.82
N VAL A 113 -16.33 9.92 15.68
CA VAL A 113 -17.50 10.01 14.84
C VAL A 113 -17.83 8.65 14.20
N TRP A 114 -16.82 7.92 13.74
CA TRP A 114 -16.98 6.59 13.17
C TRP A 114 -17.57 5.60 14.18
N VAL A 115 -17.00 5.53 15.39
CA VAL A 115 -17.52 4.67 16.47
C VAL A 115 -18.96 5.03 16.80
N GLY A 116 -19.28 6.31 16.93
CA GLY A 116 -20.65 6.74 17.18
C GLY A 116 -21.62 6.37 16.05
N ALA A 117 -21.15 6.36 14.80
CA ALA A 117 -21.97 6.05 13.65
C ALA A 117 -22.23 4.54 13.51
N THR A 118 -21.25 3.70 13.87
CA THR A 118 -21.48 2.25 14.04
C THR A 118 -22.46 1.95 15.18
N LEU A 119 -22.47 2.78 16.22
CA LEU A 119 -23.45 2.68 17.32
C LEU A 119 -24.81 3.33 16.98
N HIS A 120 -25.02 3.75 15.72
CA HIS A 120 -26.24 4.44 15.25
C HIS A 120 -26.60 5.72 16.03
N LEU A 121 -25.61 6.45 16.53
CA LEU A 121 -25.79 7.71 17.26
C LEU A 121 -25.92 8.96 16.36
N GLY A 122 -26.00 8.78 15.04
CA GLY A 122 -26.12 9.89 14.07
C GLY A 122 -24.90 10.82 14.02
N THR A 123 -23.74 10.37 14.48
CA THR A 123 -22.54 11.20 14.59
C THR A 123 -21.91 11.52 13.23
N TRP A 124 -22.05 10.65 12.22
CA TRP A 124 -21.50 10.86 10.86
C TRP A 124 -22.34 11.85 10.04
N SER A 125 -22.47 13.04 10.59
CA SER A 125 -23.18 14.20 10.05
C SER A 125 -22.34 15.46 10.30
N ARG A 126 -22.62 16.56 9.60
CA ARG A 126 -21.93 17.85 9.85
C ARG A 126 -22.00 18.25 11.32
N THR A 127 -23.16 18.08 11.93
CA THR A 127 -23.41 18.38 13.35
C THR A 127 -22.62 17.45 14.26
N GLY A 128 -22.66 16.13 14.04
CA GLY A 128 -21.95 15.18 14.88
C GLY A 128 -20.42 15.30 14.79
N ILE A 129 -19.89 15.66 13.62
CA ILE A 129 -18.47 16.00 13.44
C ILE A 129 -18.14 17.29 14.22
N ALA A 130 -18.94 18.35 14.09
CA ALA A 130 -18.73 19.61 14.81
C ALA A 130 -18.79 19.42 16.35
N LEU A 131 -19.72 18.60 16.86
CA LEU A 131 -19.80 18.24 18.27
C LEU A 131 -18.57 17.45 18.73
N SER A 132 -18.07 16.53 17.92
CA SER A 132 -16.84 15.78 18.23
C SER A 132 -15.61 16.68 18.28
N ILE A 133 -15.54 17.68 17.39
CA ILE A 133 -14.52 18.75 17.44
C ILE A 133 -14.66 19.57 18.72
N ALA A 134 -15.87 19.94 19.12
CA ALA A 134 -16.11 20.69 20.36
C ALA A 134 -15.69 19.88 21.59
N LEU A 135 -15.99 18.57 21.64
CA LEU A 135 -15.56 17.67 22.72
C LEU A 135 -14.03 17.57 22.81
N LEU A 136 -13.35 17.42 21.66
CA LEU A 136 -11.89 17.47 21.60
C LEU A 136 -11.36 18.83 22.10
N GLY A 137 -12.02 19.93 21.71
CA GLY A 137 -11.71 21.28 22.16
C GLY A 137 -11.83 21.47 23.66
N VAL A 138 -12.86 20.89 24.30
CA VAL A 138 -13.03 20.90 25.76
C VAL A 138 -11.91 20.12 26.44
N LEU A 139 -11.61 18.91 25.97
CA LEU A 139 -10.52 18.10 26.54
C LEU A 139 -9.16 18.79 26.41
N SER A 140 -8.82 19.24 25.20
CA SER A 140 -7.58 19.92 24.88
C SER A 140 -7.46 21.25 25.65
N GLY A 141 -8.52 22.05 25.65
CA GLY A 141 -8.60 23.31 26.39
C GLY A 141 -8.42 23.12 27.90
N THR A 142 -9.04 22.09 28.48
CA THR A 142 -8.88 21.76 29.92
C THR A 142 -7.43 21.43 30.25
N LEU A 143 -6.80 20.54 29.48
CA LEU A 143 -5.37 20.21 29.68
C LEU A 143 -4.46 21.42 29.45
N GLY A 144 -4.78 22.25 28.45
CA GLY A 144 -4.11 23.52 28.18
C GLY A 144 -4.23 24.52 29.33
N MET A 145 -5.38 24.61 29.99
CA MET A 145 -5.60 25.46 31.15
C MET A 145 -4.82 24.98 32.38
N LEU A 146 -4.79 23.67 32.62
CA LEU A 146 -3.98 23.08 33.68
C LEU A 146 -2.48 23.36 33.49
N GLN A 147 -2.03 23.51 32.24
CA GLN A 147 -0.62 23.79 31.90
C GLN A 147 -0.38 25.20 31.33
N ARG A 148 -1.30 26.15 31.56
CA ARG A 148 -1.31 27.46 30.88
C ARG A 148 -0.01 28.24 31.02
N GLY A 149 0.65 28.16 32.18
CA GLY A 149 1.93 28.82 32.42
C GLY A 149 3.05 28.26 31.55
N ALA A 150 3.19 26.93 31.52
CA ALA A 150 4.18 26.23 30.70
C ALA A 150 3.91 26.40 29.21
N LEU A 151 2.64 26.30 28.79
CA LEU A 151 2.25 26.48 27.40
C LEU A 151 2.55 27.90 26.90
N ARG A 152 2.14 28.94 27.64
CA ARG A 152 2.45 30.34 27.28
C ARG A 152 3.95 30.65 27.27
N ALA A 153 4.71 30.07 28.19
CA ALA A 153 6.17 30.21 28.20
C ALA A 153 6.79 29.55 26.95
N TYR A 154 6.36 28.34 26.62
CA TYR A 154 6.84 27.60 25.45
C TYR A 154 6.51 28.33 24.14
N LEU A 155 5.27 28.81 23.99
CA LEU A 155 4.85 29.56 22.80
C LEU A 155 5.71 30.81 22.61
N ARG A 156 5.96 31.60 23.67
CA ARG A 156 6.83 32.78 23.59
C ARG A 156 8.27 32.43 23.25
N ALA A 157 8.80 31.34 23.79
CA ALA A 157 10.18 30.91 23.56
C ALA A 157 10.41 30.30 22.16
N HIS A 158 9.38 29.67 21.57
CA HIS A 158 9.54 28.85 20.37
C HIS A 158 8.63 29.23 19.19
N TRP A 159 7.94 30.37 19.22
CA TRP A 159 7.03 30.79 18.14
C TRP A 159 7.66 30.75 16.75
N ARG A 160 8.95 31.12 16.60
CA ARG A 160 9.67 31.06 15.31
C ARG A 160 9.78 29.63 14.79
N ARG A 161 10.02 28.66 15.68
CA ARG A 161 10.05 27.24 15.32
C ARG A 161 8.67 26.79 14.88
N LEU A 162 7.63 27.14 15.62
CA LEU A 162 6.24 26.77 15.28
C LEU A 162 5.84 27.37 13.93
N ALA A 163 6.16 28.65 13.69
CA ALA A 163 5.92 29.31 12.41
C ALA A 163 6.71 28.67 11.25
N ALA A 164 7.96 28.24 11.48
CA ALA A 164 8.73 27.52 10.47
C ALA A 164 8.15 26.13 10.15
N LEU A 165 7.66 25.41 11.16
CA LEU A 165 6.97 24.12 10.96
C LEU A 165 5.66 24.30 10.18
N GLU A 166 4.89 25.34 10.47
CA GLU A 166 3.70 25.71 9.70
C GLU A 166 4.04 26.10 8.26
N GLY A 167 5.04 26.96 8.08
CA GLY A 167 5.50 27.40 6.76
C GLY A 167 6.00 26.24 5.90
N MET A 168 6.71 25.27 6.50
CA MET A 168 7.14 24.06 5.79
C MET A 168 5.96 23.16 5.43
N THR A 169 5.00 22.98 6.34
CA THR A 169 3.76 22.22 6.04
C THR A 169 3.00 22.87 4.87
N LEU A 170 2.87 24.20 4.87
CA LEU A 170 2.22 24.95 3.80
C LEU A 170 2.99 24.80 2.49
N LEU A 171 4.31 24.94 2.51
CA LEU A 171 5.16 24.78 1.33
C LEU A 171 4.96 23.39 0.69
N LEU A 172 5.01 22.32 1.48
CA LEU A 172 4.80 20.95 0.97
C LEU A 172 3.41 20.76 0.39
N PHE A 173 2.39 21.29 1.06
CA PHE A 173 1.02 21.25 0.59
C PHE A 173 0.86 21.99 -0.76
N LEU A 174 1.41 23.22 -0.87
CA LEU A 174 1.31 24.02 -2.09
C LEU A 174 2.13 23.44 -3.25
N LEU A 175 3.32 22.91 -2.98
CA LEU A 175 4.15 22.24 -4.00
C LEU A 175 3.40 21.06 -4.61
N PHE A 176 2.82 20.19 -3.76
CA PHE A 176 2.10 19.02 -4.25
C PHE A 176 0.72 19.37 -4.82
N LEU A 177 0.08 20.45 -4.34
CA LEU A 177 -1.10 21.01 -4.98
C LEU A 177 -0.78 21.48 -6.41
N GLY A 178 0.38 22.10 -6.63
CA GLY A 178 0.89 22.43 -7.97
C GLY A 178 1.02 21.21 -8.87
N VAL A 179 1.53 20.09 -8.34
CA VAL A 179 1.58 18.80 -9.06
C VAL A 179 0.17 18.33 -9.45
N ARG A 180 -0.80 18.39 -8.51
CA ARG A 180 -2.18 17.96 -8.76
C ARG A 180 -2.94 18.86 -9.75
N LEU A 181 -2.69 20.17 -9.76
CA LEU A 181 -3.29 21.08 -10.75
C LEU A 181 -2.93 20.69 -12.19
N GLY A 182 -1.76 20.07 -12.40
CA GLY A 182 -1.33 19.56 -13.70
C GLY A 182 -1.85 18.16 -14.07
N ASN A 183 -2.43 17.40 -13.14
CA ASN A 183 -3.01 16.06 -13.40
C ASN A 183 -4.21 15.76 -12.47
N PRO A 184 -5.31 16.54 -12.47
CA PRO A 184 -6.41 16.38 -11.52
C PRO A 184 -7.33 15.19 -11.80
N ASP A 185 -7.26 14.62 -13.01
CA ASP A 185 -8.16 13.61 -13.55
C ASP A 185 -8.28 12.38 -12.62
N LEU A 186 -9.53 11.97 -12.34
CA LEU A 186 -9.88 10.80 -11.52
C LEU A 186 -9.92 9.49 -12.30
N TRP A 187 -9.39 9.49 -13.53
CA TRP A 187 -9.21 8.32 -14.38
C TRP A 187 -7.88 8.41 -15.14
N HIS A 188 -7.40 7.29 -15.65
CA HIS A 188 -6.16 7.19 -16.44
C HIS A 188 -6.45 6.70 -17.87
N ASN A 189 -5.97 7.42 -18.87
CA ASN A 189 -6.20 7.18 -20.31
C ASN A 189 -5.67 5.82 -20.85
N SER A 190 -4.48 5.37 -20.43
CA SER A 190 -3.73 4.29 -21.08
C SER A 190 -3.91 2.90 -20.45
N PHE A 191 -3.89 2.82 -19.11
CA PHE A 191 -3.93 1.54 -18.39
C PHE A 191 -5.17 1.36 -17.51
N GLY A 192 -6.04 2.38 -17.45
CA GLY A 192 -6.95 2.54 -16.34
C GLY A 192 -6.18 2.67 -15.01
N GLY A 193 -6.86 2.43 -13.90
CA GLY A 193 -6.24 2.46 -12.58
C GLY A 193 -7.26 2.32 -11.47
N GLU A 194 -6.83 2.35 -10.22
CA GLU A 194 -7.72 2.16 -9.08
C GLU A 194 -8.35 3.46 -8.56
N LYS A 195 -8.03 4.63 -9.13
CA LYS A 195 -8.70 5.90 -8.77
C LYS A 195 -10.24 5.81 -8.78
N PRO A 196 -10.89 5.18 -9.78
CA PRO A 196 -12.34 5.10 -9.83
C PRO A 196 -12.90 4.23 -8.70
N MET A 197 -12.23 3.14 -8.34
CA MET A 197 -12.54 2.34 -7.16
C MET A 197 -12.46 3.19 -5.89
N ASN A 198 -11.33 3.87 -5.69
CA ASN A 198 -11.10 4.69 -4.51
C ASN A 198 -12.14 5.82 -4.42
N PHE A 199 -12.53 6.40 -5.56
CA PHE A 199 -13.58 7.42 -5.62
C PHE A 199 -14.97 6.84 -5.32
N ALA A 200 -15.27 5.62 -5.81
CA ALA A 200 -16.50 4.90 -5.50
C ALA A 200 -16.65 4.68 -3.99
N TYR A 201 -15.64 4.10 -3.34
CA TYR A 201 -15.68 3.84 -1.90
C TYR A 201 -15.67 5.12 -1.08
N PHE A 202 -14.96 6.14 -1.53
CA PHE A 202 -14.98 7.45 -0.90
C PHE A 202 -16.39 8.07 -0.94
N ASN A 203 -17.04 8.07 -2.10
CA ASN A 203 -18.41 8.59 -2.24
C ASN A 203 -19.42 7.75 -1.45
N ALA A 204 -19.27 6.42 -1.43
CA ALA A 204 -20.13 5.54 -0.66
C ALA A 204 -20.00 5.79 0.87
N VAL A 205 -18.79 6.02 1.38
CA VAL A 205 -18.57 6.39 2.78
C VAL A 205 -19.15 7.76 3.12
N LEU A 206 -19.05 8.73 2.21
CA LEU A 206 -19.65 10.06 2.42
C LEU A 206 -21.19 10.00 2.42
N ARG A 207 -21.77 9.17 1.55
CA ARG A 207 -23.21 8.95 1.42
C ARG A 207 -23.82 8.15 2.58
N SER A 208 -23.08 7.20 3.13
CA SER A 208 -23.56 6.39 4.26
C SER A 208 -23.84 7.27 5.50
N GLU A 209 -24.85 6.92 6.30
CA GLU A 209 -25.13 7.49 7.62
C GLU A 209 -24.71 6.54 8.76
N ALA A 210 -24.83 5.23 8.51
CA ALA A 210 -24.45 4.16 9.43
C ALA A 210 -23.27 3.35 8.87
N PHE A 211 -22.58 2.62 9.74
CA PHE A 211 -21.44 1.79 9.39
C PHE A 211 -21.67 0.32 9.77
N PRO A 212 -21.24 -0.67 8.96
CA PRO A 212 -20.34 -0.54 7.79
C PRO A 212 -20.98 0.19 6.60
N PRO A 213 -20.18 0.85 5.75
CA PRO A 213 -20.72 1.69 4.68
C PRO A 213 -21.25 0.84 3.52
N LEU A 214 -22.20 1.37 2.75
CA LEU A 214 -22.78 0.68 1.60
C LEU A 214 -21.73 0.38 0.53
N ASP A 215 -21.88 -0.75 -0.16
CA ASP A 215 -21.03 -1.11 -1.29
C ASP A 215 -21.63 -0.57 -2.59
N PRO A 216 -21.00 0.43 -3.25
CA PRO A 216 -21.52 0.98 -4.49
C PRO A 216 -21.46 -0.03 -5.64
N TRP A 217 -20.67 -1.10 -5.52
CA TRP A 217 -20.43 -2.09 -6.57
C TRP A 217 -21.06 -3.45 -6.27
N PHE A 218 -21.86 -3.56 -5.22
CA PHE A 218 -22.56 -4.79 -4.88
C PHE A 218 -23.90 -4.46 -4.23
N ALA A 219 -24.96 -4.33 -5.04
CA ALA A 219 -26.28 -3.94 -4.56
C ALA A 219 -26.75 -4.78 -3.36
N GLY A 220 -27.13 -4.07 -2.28
CA GLY A 220 -27.52 -4.62 -0.98
C GLY A 220 -26.36 -5.03 -0.05
N GLY A 221 -25.11 -4.91 -0.49
CA GLY A 221 -23.91 -5.23 0.29
C GLY A 221 -23.29 -4.05 1.03
N PHE A 222 -22.29 -4.35 1.87
CA PHE A 222 -21.45 -3.35 2.53
C PHE A 222 -19.97 -3.55 2.19
N ILE A 223 -19.17 -2.48 2.31
CA ILE A 223 -17.71 -2.53 2.15
C ILE A 223 -17.09 -3.07 3.44
N ASN A 224 -16.33 -4.15 3.32
CA ASN A 224 -15.61 -4.78 4.42
C ASN A 224 -14.06 -4.63 4.31
N TYR A 225 -13.60 -3.86 3.31
CA TYR A 225 -12.19 -3.73 2.94
C TYR A 225 -11.71 -2.28 3.04
N TYR A 226 -10.73 -2.03 3.92
CA TYR A 226 -9.94 -0.79 4.03
C TYR A 226 -10.74 0.52 4.11
N TYR A 227 -12.03 0.46 4.46
CA TYR A 227 -12.92 1.60 4.32
C TYR A 227 -12.64 2.73 5.34
N TRP A 228 -11.97 2.41 6.46
CA TRP A 228 -11.73 3.40 7.53
C TRP A 228 -10.83 4.54 7.04
N GLY A 229 -9.91 4.29 6.11
CA GLY A 229 -9.11 5.34 5.49
C GLY A 229 -9.97 6.43 4.81
N TYR A 230 -11.08 6.03 4.18
CA TYR A 230 -12.03 6.98 3.59
C TYR A 230 -12.86 7.72 4.63
N VAL A 231 -13.05 7.15 5.83
CA VAL A 231 -13.69 7.85 6.97
C VAL A 231 -12.78 8.96 7.48
N LEU A 232 -11.48 8.67 7.62
CA LEU A 232 -10.46 9.68 7.93
C LEU A 232 -10.49 10.78 6.86
N ALA A 233 -10.38 10.42 5.58
CA ALA A 233 -10.39 11.38 4.47
C ALA A 233 -11.72 12.17 4.36
N GLY A 234 -12.85 11.53 4.65
CA GLY A 234 -14.19 12.10 4.48
C GLY A 234 -14.62 13.06 5.57
N THR A 235 -14.01 12.99 6.76
CA THR A 235 -14.38 13.82 7.92
C THR A 235 -14.38 15.34 7.61
N PRO A 236 -13.31 15.95 7.06
CA PRO A 236 -13.31 17.39 6.78
C PRO A 236 -14.12 17.71 5.52
N VAL A 237 -14.27 16.75 4.60
CA VAL A 237 -15.03 16.92 3.36
C VAL A 237 -16.51 17.05 3.70
N LYS A 238 -17.02 16.14 4.54
CA LYS A 238 -18.40 16.19 5.05
C LYS A 238 -18.62 17.42 5.93
N LEU A 239 -17.66 17.78 6.80
CA LEU A 239 -17.73 18.99 7.65
C LEU A 239 -17.82 20.28 6.84
N LEU A 240 -16.97 20.45 5.81
CA LEU A 240 -16.87 21.67 5.02
C LEU A 240 -17.86 21.72 3.85
N GLY A 241 -18.49 20.60 3.51
CA GLY A 241 -19.41 20.51 2.37
C GLY A 241 -18.71 20.66 1.01
N ILE A 242 -17.43 20.30 0.93
CA ILE A 242 -16.67 20.39 -0.33
C ILE A 242 -17.03 19.21 -1.22
N VAL A 243 -17.32 19.46 -2.49
CA VAL A 243 -17.67 18.40 -3.45
C VAL A 243 -16.50 17.39 -3.55
N PRO A 244 -16.76 16.07 -3.52
CA PRO A 244 -15.69 15.07 -3.46
C PRO A 244 -14.68 15.11 -4.59
N SER A 245 -15.06 15.51 -5.80
CA SER A 245 -14.12 15.63 -6.93
C SER A 245 -13.06 16.72 -6.73
N LEU A 246 -13.39 17.81 -6.00
CA LEU A 246 -12.44 18.83 -5.56
C LEU A 246 -11.64 18.35 -4.35
N ALA A 247 -12.34 17.78 -3.36
CA ALA A 247 -11.74 17.34 -2.11
C ALA A 247 -10.68 16.26 -2.31
N TYR A 248 -10.87 15.34 -3.25
CA TYR A 248 -9.88 14.31 -3.59
C TYR A 248 -8.52 14.92 -3.96
N ASN A 249 -8.54 16.02 -4.73
CA ASN A 249 -7.36 16.76 -5.14
C ASN A 249 -6.77 17.68 -4.04
N LEU A 250 -7.46 17.88 -2.92
CA LEU A 250 -6.94 18.53 -1.70
C LEU A 250 -6.41 17.50 -0.69
N LEU A 251 -7.01 16.32 -0.64
CA LEU A 251 -6.62 15.22 0.24
C LEU A 251 -5.24 14.68 -0.11
N ILE A 252 -4.92 14.50 -1.40
CA ILE A 252 -3.61 13.98 -1.82
C ILE A 252 -2.46 14.89 -1.35
N PRO A 253 -2.45 16.22 -1.63
CA PRO A 253 -1.42 17.13 -1.10
C PRO A 253 -1.39 17.19 0.44
N THR A 254 -2.54 17.03 1.09
CA THR A 254 -2.62 17.01 2.55
C THR A 254 -1.92 15.80 3.15
N LEU A 255 -2.18 14.61 2.60
CA LEU A 255 -1.53 13.36 3.02
C LEU A 255 -0.04 13.37 2.67
N PHE A 256 0.34 13.94 1.52
CA PHE A 256 1.76 14.18 1.18
C PHE A 256 2.45 15.04 2.25
N ALA A 257 1.85 16.19 2.60
CA ALA A 257 2.40 17.08 3.63
C ALA A 257 2.45 16.40 5.01
N PHE A 258 1.44 15.64 5.40
CA PHE A 258 1.43 14.91 6.67
C PHE A 258 2.49 13.80 6.73
N THR A 259 2.69 13.05 5.65
CA THR A 259 3.75 12.04 5.56
C THR A 259 5.14 12.69 5.62
N ALA A 260 5.36 13.72 4.82
CA ALA A 260 6.61 14.48 4.82
C ALA A 260 6.94 15.08 6.21
N MET A 261 5.96 15.74 6.85
CA MET A 261 6.11 16.34 8.17
C MET A 261 6.19 15.29 9.29
N GLY A 262 5.55 14.12 9.13
CA GLY A 262 5.69 12.99 10.06
C GLY A 262 7.12 12.47 10.08
N ALA A 263 7.74 12.26 8.92
CA ALA A 263 9.13 11.86 8.81
C ALA A 263 10.08 12.91 9.39
N PHE A 264 9.83 14.19 9.08
CA PHE A 264 10.53 15.32 9.70
C PHE A 264 10.45 15.27 11.23
N ALA A 265 9.24 15.09 11.80
CA ALA A 265 9.01 15.12 13.23
C ALA A 265 9.78 14.02 13.96
N VAL A 266 9.78 12.79 13.44
CA VAL A 266 10.49 11.66 14.04
C VAL A 266 11.99 11.95 14.09
N ALA A 267 12.59 12.32 12.96
CA ALA A 267 14.03 12.56 12.86
C ALA A 267 14.49 13.82 13.62
N TYR A 268 13.70 14.91 13.55
CA TYR A 268 13.95 16.15 14.27
C TYR A 268 13.98 15.91 15.79
N ASN A 269 12.93 15.27 16.33
CA ASN A 269 12.82 15.09 17.78
C ASN A 269 13.87 14.09 18.32
N LEU A 270 14.20 13.04 17.57
CA LEU A 270 15.30 12.12 17.89
C LEU A 270 16.63 12.86 18.06
N THR A 271 16.96 13.72 17.09
CA THR A 271 18.24 14.44 17.05
C THR A 271 18.29 15.58 18.05
N ALA A 272 17.21 16.37 18.18
CA ALA A 272 17.12 17.49 19.11
C ALA A 272 17.22 17.03 20.58
N ALA A 273 16.61 15.90 20.92
CA ALA A 273 16.66 15.37 22.28
C ALA A 273 18.05 14.87 22.69
N GLN A 274 18.87 14.43 21.72
CA GLN A 274 20.27 14.08 21.96
C GLN A 274 21.14 15.32 22.16
N ALA A 275 20.90 16.38 21.38
CA ALA A 275 21.62 17.65 21.49
C ALA A 275 21.36 18.38 22.84
N ALA A 276 20.16 18.23 23.41
CA ALA A 276 19.76 18.89 24.66
C ALA A 276 20.28 18.21 25.95
N ARG A 277 21.05 17.12 25.88
CA ARG A 277 21.64 16.47 27.06
C ARG A 277 22.97 17.12 27.44
N ASP A 278 22.90 18.19 28.22
CA ASP A 278 23.99 18.60 29.10
C ASP A 278 24.12 17.58 30.26
N LEU A 279 24.95 16.55 30.06
CA LEU A 279 25.42 15.66 31.13
C LEU A 279 26.68 16.27 31.78
N PRO A 280 26.93 16.04 33.09
CA PRO A 280 27.99 16.71 33.84
C PRO A 280 29.37 16.61 33.16
N ALA A 281 30.15 17.68 33.31
CA ALA A 281 31.33 18.07 32.53
C ALA A 281 32.56 17.13 32.58
N GLY A 282 32.43 15.86 32.99
CA GLY A 282 33.57 14.99 33.30
C GLY A 282 34.22 14.27 32.11
N ASP A 283 33.57 14.11 30.95
CA ASP A 283 34.11 13.28 29.88
C ASP A 283 33.76 13.81 28.48
N ASN A 284 34.57 14.75 27.98
CA ASN A 284 34.42 15.34 26.63
C ASN A 284 34.77 14.36 25.50
N LEU A 285 35.48 13.27 25.79
CA LEU A 285 36.09 12.37 24.80
C LEU A 285 35.16 11.25 24.31
N ARG A 286 34.05 10.95 25.00
CA ARG A 286 33.07 9.91 24.59
C ARG A 286 31.87 10.46 23.80
N ARG A 287 31.78 11.78 23.64
CA ARG A 287 30.60 12.48 23.11
C ARG A 287 30.42 12.29 21.61
N ALA A 288 29.22 11.89 21.19
CA ALA A 288 28.79 12.12 19.82
C ALA A 288 28.58 13.64 19.67
N PRO A 289 29.15 14.31 18.66
CA PRO A 289 28.82 15.71 18.43
C PRO A 289 27.32 15.84 18.13
N GLY A 290 26.65 16.83 18.73
CA GLY A 290 25.23 17.07 18.49
C GLY A 290 25.00 17.48 17.04
N ALA A 291 24.27 16.67 16.27
CA ALA A 291 23.91 17.02 14.91
C ALA A 291 22.77 18.05 14.87
N ASN A 292 22.68 18.80 13.78
CA ASN A 292 21.60 19.78 13.58
C ASN A 292 20.25 19.04 13.38
N PRO A 293 19.26 19.23 14.26
CA PRO A 293 17.98 18.55 14.15
C PRO A 293 17.18 18.91 12.88
N TRP A 294 17.34 20.12 12.35
CA TRP A 294 16.71 20.53 11.10
C TRP A 294 17.25 19.76 9.91
N VAL A 295 18.56 19.51 9.87
CA VAL A 295 19.18 18.70 8.81
C VAL A 295 18.66 17.27 8.87
N ALA A 296 18.56 16.67 10.07
CA ALA A 296 17.98 15.33 10.24
C ALA A 296 16.52 15.27 9.76
N GLY A 297 15.71 16.24 10.17
CA GLY A 297 14.30 16.32 9.79
C GLY A 297 14.11 16.50 8.28
N ILE A 298 14.85 17.44 7.66
CA ILE A 298 14.77 17.69 6.21
C ILE A 298 15.28 16.47 5.43
N ALA A 299 16.40 15.86 5.84
CA ALA A 299 16.90 14.66 5.18
C ALA A 299 15.89 13.50 5.21
N ALA A 300 15.28 13.23 6.37
CA ALA A 300 14.25 12.20 6.50
C ALA A 300 13.02 12.51 5.65
N LEU A 301 12.55 13.76 5.66
CA LEU A 301 11.45 14.22 4.81
C LEU A 301 11.73 13.97 3.33
N MET A 302 12.92 14.38 2.85
CA MET A 302 13.30 14.24 1.45
C MET A 302 13.38 12.77 1.05
N MET A 303 14.02 11.94 1.87
CA MET A 303 14.16 10.49 1.66
C MET A 303 12.83 9.73 1.68
N VAL A 304 11.89 10.14 2.53
CA VAL A 304 10.59 9.50 2.64
C VAL A 304 9.67 9.94 1.51
N ALA A 305 9.50 11.24 1.30
CA ALA A 305 8.39 11.75 0.49
C ALA A 305 8.78 12.27 -0.90
N VAL A 306 10.03 12.69 -1.11
CA VAL A 306 10.42 13.46 -2.31
C VAL A 306 11.31 12.65 -3.25
N LEU A 307 12.35 12.02 -2.73
CA LEU A 307 13.33 11.27 -3.51
C LEU A 307 12.71 9.96 -4.04
N GLY A 308 13.01 9.64 -5.30
CA GLY A 308 12.73 8.32 -5.84
C GLY A 308 13.89 7.35 -5.62
N ASN A 309 13.79 6.18 -6.26
CA ASN A 309 14.88 5.21 -6.31
C ASN A 309 15.90 5.55 -7.41
N LEU A 310 16.90 4.70 -7.60
CA LEU A 310 18.04 4.98 -8.46
C LEU A 310 17.84 4.58 -9.94
N ASP A 311 16.67 4.02 -10.26
CA ASP A 311 16.43 3.30 -11.50
C ASP A 311 16.25 4.20 -12.73
N THR A 312 15.98 5.50 -12.53
CA THR A 312 15.79 6.45 -13.63
C THR A 312 17.00 6.49 -14.57
N VAL A 313 18.21 6.25 -14.04
CA VAL A 313 19.43 6.13 -14.85
C VAL A 313 19.38 4.89 -15.72
N ARG A 314 18.94 3.74 -15.20
CA ARG A 314 18.80 2.50 -15.97
C ARG A 314 17.84 2.70 -17.14
N VAL A 315 16.68 3.30 -16.89
CA VAL A 315 15.68 3.62 -17.92
C VAL A 315 16.29 4.44 -19.06
N PHE A 316 17.03 5.50 -18.72
CA PHE A 316 17.72 6.32 -19.71
C PHE A 316 18.79 5.54 -20.47
N THR A 317 19.66 4.81 -19.75
CA THR A 317 20.76 4.05 -20.37
C THR A 317 20.24 2.97 -21.32
N PHE A 318 19.16 2.28 -20.97
CA PHE A 318 18.55 1.25 -21.81
C PHE A 318 17.95 1.86 -23.08
N ALA A 319 17.19 2.95 -22.96
CA ALA A 319 16.62 3.64 -24.13
C ALA A 319 17.71 4.14 -25.10
N VAL A 320 18.82 4.67 -24.57
CA VAL A 320 19.96 5.11 -25.40
C VAL A 320 20.67 3.91 -26.02
N ALA A 321 20.86 2.82 -25.29
CA ALA A 321 21.51 1.62 -25.83
C ALA A 321 20.66 0.95 -26.94
N GLU A 322 19.35 0.88 -26.76
CA GLU A 322 18.38 0.39 -27.75
C GLU A 322 18.42 1.23 -29.03
N LEU A 323 18.51 2.56 -28.91
CA LEU A 323 18.72 3.46 -30.07
C LEU A 323 20.01 3.12 -30.85
N GLY A 324 21.03 2.62 -30.16
CA GLY A 324 22.29 2.14 -30.76
C GLY A 324 22.28 0.69 -31.24
N GLY A 325 21.13 0.02 -31.24
CA GLY A 325 20.93 -1.34 -31.73
C GLY A 325 21.16 -2.44 -30.68
N TRP A 326 21.14 -2.12 -29.39
CA TRP A 326 21.11 -3.14 -28.34
C TRP A 326 19.72 -3.79 -28.27
N GLY A 327 19.65 -5.13 -28.20
CA GLY A 327 18.40 -5.89 -28.20
C GLY A 327 17.59 -5.84 -26.89
N GLY A 328 18.06 -5.11 -25.89
CA GLY A 328 17.44 -5.01 -24.57
C GLY A 328 17.79 -6.18 -23.64
N PRO A 329 17.30 -6.18 -22.38
CA PRO A 329 17.58 -7.25 -21.43
C PRO A 329 16.96 -8.60 -21.84
N GLY A 330 15.83 -8.57 -22.55
CA GLY A 330 15.08 -9.77 -22.95
C GLY A 330 15.67 -10.51 -24.17
N SER A 331 16.64 -9.92 -24.88
CA SER A 331 17.33 -10.61 -25.98
C SER A 331 18.40 -11.59 -25.52
N TYR A 332 18.71 -11.61 -24.22
CA TYR A 332 19.76 -12.44 -23.63
C TYR A 332 19.11 -13.47 -22.70
N ASN A 333 18.87 -14.67 -23.22
CA ASN A 333 18.26 -15.75 -22.46
C ASN A 333 19.25 -16.90 -22.35
N LEU A 334 20.12 -16.81 -21.34
CA LEU A 334 21.20 -17.77 -21.12
C LEU A 334 20.70 -19.22 -21.01
N GLU A 335 19.53 -19.45 -20.42
CA GLU A 335 18.95 -20.79 -20.31
C GLU A 335 18.45 -21.29 -21.66
N ALA A 336 17.78 -20.46 -22.45
CA ALA A 336 17.34 -20.82 -23.80
C ALA A 336 18.52 -21.02 -24.76
N GLU A 337 19.52 -20.13 -24.71
CA GLU A 337 20.77 -20.23 -25.50
C GLU A 337 21.52 -21.51 -25.16
N ARG A 338 21.65 -21.83 -23.87
CA ARG A 338 22.31 -23.06 -23.43
C ARG A 338 21.51 -24.30 -23.78
N ARG A 339 20.17 -24.24 -23.68
CA ARG A 339 19.30 -25.32 -24.13
C ARG A 339 19.47 -25.55 -25.62
N GLU A 340 19.50 -24.50 -26.43
CA GLU A 340 19.76 -24.62 -27.87
C GLU A 340 21.14 -25.18 -28.17
N GLN A 341 22.18 -24.77 -27.43
CA GLN A 341 23.52 -25.34 -27.54
C GLN A 341 23.52 -26.83 -27.21
N LEU A 342 22.94 -27.25 -26.08
CA LEU A 342 22.83 -28.65 -25.69
C LEU A 342 22.03 -29.48 -26.69
N LEU A 343 20.96 -28.92 -27.27
CA LEU A 343 20.20 -29.56 -28.35
C LEU A 343 21.03 -29.66 -29.64
N ALA A 344 21.83 -28.65 -29.97
CA ALA A 344 22.70 -28.65 -31.14
C ALA A 344 23.84 -29.68 -30.99
N ASP A 345 24.48 -29.72 -29.82
CA ASP A 345 25.52 -30.69 -29.48
C ASP A 345 24.96 -32.11 -29.55
N PHE A 346 23.78 -32.35 -28.97
CA PHE A 346 23.10 -33.65 -29.06
C PHE A 346 22.83 -34.08 -30.51
N ARG A 347 22.32 -33.16 -31.35
CA ARG A 347 22.09 -33.44 -32.79
C ARG A 347 23.39 -33.78 -33.51
N GLN A 348 24.48 -33.10 -33.16
CA GLN A 348 25.79 -33.30 -33.77
C GLN A 348 26.41 -34.64 -33.36
N GLU A 349 26.26 -35.05 -32.10
CA GLU A 349 26.82 -36.29 -31.56
C GLU A 349 26.00 -37.52 -31.97
N GLU A 350 24.67 -37.45 -31.89
CA GLU A 350 23.78 -38.60 -32.08
C GLU A 350 23.18 -38.67 -33.50
N GLY A 351 23.28 -37.61 -34.30
CA GLY A 351 22.76 -37.57 -35.68
C GLY A 351 21.23 -37.67 -35.79
N ARG A 352 20.50 -37.46 -34.69
CA ARG A 352 19.03 -37.52 -34.60
C ARG A 352 18.49 -36.45 -33.66
N GLU A 353 17.19 -36.20 -33.72
CA GLU A 353 16.51 -35.39 -32.71
C GLU A 353 16.39 -36.16 -31.38
N PRO A 354 16.43 -35.45 -30.23
CA PRO A 354 16.21 -36.04 -28.92
C PRO A 354 14.77 -36.51 -28.76
N THR A 355 14.58 -37.62 -28.06
CA THR A 355 13.26 -38.07 -27.59
C THR A 355 12.73 -37.11 -26.52
N ALA A 356 11.42 -37.18 -26.20
CA ALA A 356 10.82 -36.30 -25.19
C ALA A 356 11.55 -36.37 -23.83
N ALA A 357 11.95 -37.57 -23.38
CA ALA A 357 12.69 -37.75 -22.14
C ALA A 357 14.12 -37.16 -22.21
N GLU A 358 14.82 -37.32 -23.34
CA GLU A 358 16.16 -36.74 -23.53
C GLU A 358 16.09 -35.21 -23.62
N ALA A 359 15.07 -34.66 -24.29
CA ALA A 359 14.84 -33.22 -24.35
C ALA A 359 14.54 -32.64 -22.96
N GLN A 360 13.78 -33.36 -22.13
CA GLN A 360 13.54 -33.01 -20.72
C GLN A 360 14.85 -32.98 -19.91
N GLN A 361 15.71 -34.00 -20.10
CA GLN A 361 17.00 -34.09 -19.43
C GLN A 361 17.95 -32.97 -19.86
N LEU A 362 18.04 -32.67 -21.15
CA LEU A 362 18.83 -31.56 -21.68
C LEU A 362 18.31 -30.20 -21.18
N THR A 363 17.00 -30.05 -21.03
CA THR A 363 16.40 -28.83 -20.45
C THR A 363 16.75 -28.69 -18.97
N THR A 364 16.68 -29.79 -18.20
CA THR A 364 17.10 -29.80 -16.79
C THR A 364 18.59 -29.47 -16.65
N GLN A 365 19.43 -30.00 -17.55
CA GLN A 365 20.85 -29.71 -17.60
C GLN A 365 21.13 -28.25 -18.03
N ALA A 366 20.31 -27.69 -18.91
CA ALA A 366 20.40 -26.28 -19.32
C ALA A 366 20.18 -25.34 -18.12
N ALA A 367 19.31 -25.71 -17.18
CA ALA A 367 19.06 -24.95 -15.95
C ALA A 367 20.25 -24.94 -14.96
N GLU A 368 21.12 -25.95 -14.98
CA GLU A 368 22.30 -26.04 -14.10
C GLU A 368 23.49 -25.26 -14.66
N ILE A 369 23.42 -23.92 -14.66
CA ILE A 369 24.41 -23.07 -15.34
C ILE A 369 25.64 -22.85 -14.45
N PRO A 370 26.86 -23.25 -14.90
CA PRO A 370 28.09 -22.97 -14.15
C PRO A 370 28.28 -21.47 -13.91
N LEU A 371 28.78 -21.11 -12.73
CA LEU A 371 29.03 -19.71 -12.33
C LEU A 371 29.88 -18.94 -13.36
N TRP A 372 30.87 -19.61 -13.97
CA TRP A 372 31.72 -19.00 -14.99
C TRP A 372 30.94 -18.63 -16.26
N THR A 373 30.01 -19.47 -16.71
CA THR A 373 29.16 -19.20 -17.87
C THR A 373 28.18 -18.06 -17.60
N GLN A 374 27.60 -18.02 -16.40
CA GLN A 374 26.77 -16.89 -15.96
C GLN A 374 27.59 -15.58 -15.96
N PHE A 375 28.82 -15.63 -15.43
CA PHE A 375 29.72 -14.49 -15.41
C PHE A 375 30.09 -14.01 -16.82
N SER A 376 30.52 -14.91 -17.71
CA SER A 376 30.89 -14.54 -19.08
C SER A 376 29.72 -13.96 -19.87
N HIS A 377 28.53 -14.57 -19.75
CA HIS A 377 27.33 -14.07 -20.40
C HIS A 377 26.94 -12.68 -19.88
N THR A 378 27.03 -12.47 -18.56
CA THR A 378 26.84 -11.15 -17.95
C THR A 378 27.82 -10.14 -18.55
N VAL A 379 29.11 -10.46 -18.62
CA VAL A 379 30.13 -9.58 -19.21
C VAL A 379 29.81 -9.25 -20.67
N THR A 380 29.37 -10.23 -21.48
CA THR A 380 28.95 -10.00 -22.87
C THR A 380 27.76 -9.04 -22.94
N GLN A 381 26.73 -9.26 -22.12
CA GLN A 381 25.57 -8.37 -22.07
C GLN A 381 25.96 -6.93 -21.72
N TRP A 382 26.85 -6.75 -20.73
CA TRP A 382 27.38 -5.44 -20.36
C TRP A 382 28.19 -4.80 -21.49
N SER A 383 29.00 -5.58 -22.20
CA SER A 383 29.78 -5.13 -23.36
C SER A 383 28.86 -4.65 -24.49
N ASP A 384 27.85 -5.43 -24.84
CA ASP A 384 26.90 -5.10 -25.90
C ASP A 384 26.05 -3.88 -25.55
N MET A 385 25.55 -3.81 -24.32
CA MET A 385 24.82 -2.64 -23.82
C MET A 385 25.70 -1.39 -23.88
N SER A 386 26.97 -1.49 -23.47
CA SER A 386 27.91 -0.37 -23.48
C SER A 386 28.24 0.10 -24.92
N ALA A 387 28.45 -0.85 -25.83
CA ALA A 387 28.68 -0.56 -27.24
C ALA A 387 27.44 0.06 -27.91
N GLY A 388 26.25 -0.48 -27.60
CA GLY A 388 24.96 0.08 -28.00
C GLY A 388 24.79 1.50 -27.47
N PHE A 389 25.04 1.72 -26.18
CA PHE A 389 24.95 3.05 -25.57
C PHE A 389 25.86 4.06 -26.28
N GLY A 390 27.12 3.70 -26.56
CA GLY A 390 28.05 4.59 -27.28
C GLY A 390 27.54 4.98 -28.67
N ARG A 391 26.99 4.02 -29.44
CA ARG A 391 26.40 4.30 -30.76
C ARG A 391 25.12 5.14 -30.67
N GLY A 392 24.23 4.79 -29.74
CA GLY A 392 22.96 5.49 -29.54
C GLY A 392 23.13 6.90 -28.99
N PHE A 393 24.11 7.12 -28.10
CA PHE A 393 24.43 8.45 -27.60
C PHE A 393 24.93 9.37 -28.74
N ARG A 394 25.73 8.84 -29.67
CA ARG A 394 26.14 9.58 -30.86
C ARG A 394 24.94 9.97 -31.72
N ARG A 395 24.01 9.03 -31.98
CA ARG A 395 22.76 9.28 -32.69
C ARG A 395 21.88 10.35 -32.01
N LEU A 396 21.81 10.32 -30.68
CA LEU A 396 21.10 11.33 -29.91
C LEU A 396 21.73 12.73 -30.07
N LEU A 397 23.05 12.82 -30.07
CA LEU A 397 23.77 14.07 -30.35
C LEU A 397 23.56 14.55 -31.80
N ASP A 398 23.38 13.61 -32.74
CA ASP A 398 23.05 13.90 -34.13
C ASP A 398 21.57 14.34 -34.32
N GLY A 399 20.80 14.42 -33.23
CA GLY A 399 19.42 14.95 -33.21
C GLY A 399 18.32 13.89 -33.31
N GLU A 400 18.67 12.61 -33.28
CA GLU A 400 17.68 11.53 -33.31
C GLU A 400 16.92 11.47 -31.96
N SER A 401 15.58 11.39 -32.02
CA SER A 401 14.75 11.32 -30.83
C SER A 401 14.77 9.93 -30.20
N LEU A 402 14.83 9.86 -28.87
CA LEU A 402 14.60 8.61 -28.13
C LEU A 402 13.17 8.12 -28.39
N GLN A 403 13.04 6.91 -28.95
CA GLN A 403 11.77 6.24 -29.22
C GLN A 403 11.18 5.64 -27.94
N MET A 404 11.05 6.44 -26.87
CA MET A 404 10.54 6.01 -25.58
C MET A 404 9.25 6.72 -25.24
N HIS A 405 8.21 5.95 -24.93
CA HIS A 405 6.95 6.51 -24.44
C HIS A 405 7.14 7.26 -23.13
N THR A 406 6.48 8.41 -23.00
CA THR A 406 6.54 9.29 -21.82
C THR A 406 6.26 8.54 -20.52
N HIS A 407 5.32 7.60 -20.53
CA HIS A 407 4.95 6.82 -19.35
C HIS A 407 6.07 5.91 -18.80
N ARG A 408 7.13 5.60 -19.58
CA ARG A 408 8.26 4.79 -19.09
C ARG A 408 9.02 5.49 -17.96
N TRP A 409 9.16 6.82 -18.01
CA TRP A 409 9.76 7.62 -16.94
C TRP A 409 9.00 7.50 -15.62
N TYR A 410 7.71 7.21 -15.71
CA TYR A 410 6.81 7.08 -14.57
C TYR A 410 6.75 5.64 -14.04
N TRP A 411 6.50 4.66 -14.92
CA TRP A 411 6.26 3.26 -14.54
C TRP A 411 7.52 2.43 -14.34
N ALA A 412 8.53 2.55 -15.19
CA ALA A 412 9.68 1.62 -15.18
C ALA A 412 10.45 1.62 -13.84
N PRO A 413 10.69 2.78 -13.20
CA PRO A 413 11.32 2.81 -11.86
C PRO A 413 10.52 2.10 -10.76
N THR A 414 9.24 1.79 -10.99
CA THR A 414 8.37 1.10 -10.02
C THR A 414 8.15 -0.37 -10.35
N ARG A 415 8.82 -0.87 -11.39
CA ARG A 415 8.69 -2.23 -11.94
C ARG A 415 10.05 -2.90 -12.14
N ILE A 416 11.07 -2.50 -11.38
CA ILE A 416 12.45 -2.99 -11.49
C ILE A 416 12.48 -4.51 -11.34
N ILE A 417 11.76 -5.03 -10.35
CA ILE A 417 11.65 -6.49 -10.14
C ILE A 417 10.70 -7.08 -11.17
N GLY A 418 9.56 -6.44 -11.46
CA GLY A 418 8.59 -6.93 -12.45
C GLY A 418 9.14 -7.08 -13.87
N GLU A 419 10.10 -6.25 -14.26
CA GLU A 419 10.76 -6.23 -15.58
C GLU A 419 12.03 -7.09 -15.65
N LEU A 420 12.25 -7.97 -14.67
CA LEU A 420 13.34 -8.95 -14.77
C LEU A 420 13.18 -9.82 -16.04
N PRO A 421 14.29 -10.21 -16.69
CA PRO A 421 14.25 -11.05 -17.89
C PRO A 421 13.41 -12.31 -17.71
N ASN A 422 12.80 -12.79 -18.81
CA ASN A 422 11.98 -14.01 -18.84
C ASN A 422 10.79 -14.02 -17.85
N GLY A 423 10.35 -12.85 -17.37
CA GLY A 423 9.22 -12.78 -16.44
C GLY A 423 9.52 -13.28 -15.02
N GLN A 424 10.81 -13.46 -14.67
CA GLN A 424 11.26 -13.89 -13.33
C GLN A 424 10.82 -12.93 -12.21
N GLY A 425 10.37 -11.73 -12.58
CA GLY A 425 9.81 -10.74 -11.68
C GLY A 425 8.42 -11.06 -11.14
N PHE A 426 7.68 -11.97 -11.78
CA PHE A 426 6.28 -12.29 -11.46
C PHE A 426 5.41 -11.05 -11.22
N ASN A 427 5.52 -10.06 -12.12
CA ASN A 427 4.80 -8.77 -12.07
C ASN A 427 4.99 -7.98 -10.76
N ALA A 428 6.11 -8.19 -10.05
CA ALA A 428 6.39 -7.48 -8.81
C ALA A 428 6.36 -5.95 -8.97
N ILE A 429 5.67 -5.29 -8.04
CA ILE A 429 5.51 -3.84 -7.98
C ILE A 429 6.34 -3.31 -6.82
N ASN A 430 7.31 -2.45 -7.11
CA ASN A 430 8.14 -1.78 -6.11
C ASN A 430 7.83 -0.28 -6.09
N GLU A 431 6.70 0.09 -5.50
CA GLU A 431 6.36 1.52 -5.35
C GLU A 431 7.24 2.22 -4.32
N MET A 432 7.31 3.54 -4.48
CA MET A 432 7.93 4.46 -3.54
C MET A 432 6.92 5.58 -3.23
N PRO A 433 6.99 6.24 -2.06
CA PRO A 433 5.95 7.19 -1.66
C PRO A 433 5.69 8.30 -2.69
N TYR A 434 6.73 8.84 -3.34
CA TYR A 434 6.54 9.85 -4.39
C TYR A 434 5.70 9.32 -5.56
N PHE A 435 5.94 8.08 -6.02
CA PHE A 435 5.11 7.45 -7.05
C PHE A 435 3.66 7.36 -6.58
N THR A 436 3.41 6.84 -5.37
CA THR A 436 2.05 6.70 -4.83
C THR A 436 1.30 8.04 -4.84
N PHE A 437 1.91 9.10 -4.31
CA PHE A 437 1.27 10.42 -4.30
C PHE A 437 1.09 11.00 -5.71
N LEU A 438 2.03 10.75 -6.61
CA LEU A 438 1.99 11.25 -7.99
C LEU A 438 0.95 10.48 -8.83
N TYR A 439 0.82 9.17 -8.61
CA TYR A 439 -0.26 8.36 -9.18
C TYR A 439 -1.59 8.97 -8.78
N GLY A 440 -1.70 9.34 -7.50
CA GLY A 440 -2.81 10.11 -6.97
C GLY A 440 -4.08 9.26 -6.91
N ASP A 441 -3.95 7.98 -6.59
CA ASP A 441 -5.04 7.17 -6.09
C ASP A 441 -5.08 7.29 -4.57
N LEU A 442 -6.26 7.58 -4.02
CA LEU A 442 -6.49 7.70 -2.58
C LEU A 442 -6.60 6.29 -1.97
N HIS A 443 -5.61 5.44 -2.24
CA HIS A 443 -5.60 4.05 -1.82
C HIS A 443 -5.16 3.92 -0.35
N ALA A 444 -5.57 2.81 0.28
CA ALA A 444 -5.31 2.43 1.66
C ALA A 444 -3.88 2.71 2.16
N HIS A 445 -2.86 2.27 1.41
CA HIS A 445 -1.46 2.42 1.79
C HIS A 445 -1.03 3.91 1.83
N MET A 446 -1.55 4.74 0.93
CA MET A 446 -1.28 6.19 0.91
C MET A 446 -1.82 6.88 2.17
N ILE A 447 -3.03 6.52 2.59
CA ILE A 447 -3.68 7.05 3.79
C ILE A 447 -2.99 6.54 5.07
N ALA A 448 -2.41 5.34 5.03
CA ALA A 448 -1.73 4.72 6.16
C ALA A 448 -0.34 5.33 6.46
N MET A 449 0.40 5.81 5.44
CA MET A 449 1.76 6.38 5.62
C MET A 449 1.90 7.44 6.75
N PRO A 450 1.02 8.46 6.86
CA PRO A 450 1.13 9.42 7.97
C PRO A 450 0.85 8.79 9.34
N LEU A 451 0.00 7.76 9.42
CA LEU A 451 -0.28 7.03 10.66
C LEU A 451 0.92 6.19 11.10
N MET A 452 1.58 5.53 10.16
CA MET A 452 2.83 4.80 10.40
C MET A 452 3.90 5.69 11.05
N LEU A 453 4.07 6.90 10.53
CA LEU A 453 5.02 7.88 11.07
C LEU A 453 4.59 8.43 12.43
N LEU A 454 3.28 8.55 12.68
CA LEU A 454 2.74 8.88 14.00
C LEU A 454 3.05 7.78 15.04
N VAL A 455 2.98 6.50 14.66
CA VAL A 455 3.42 5.39 15.54
C VAL A 455 4.89 5.52 15.90
N MET A 456 5.75 5.81 14.92
CA MET A 456 7.19 6.01 15.17
C MET A 456 7.43 7.21 16.09
N LEU A 457 6.75 8.34 15.87
CA LEU A 457 6.89 9.54 16.71
C LEU A 457 6.41 9.31 18.14
N TRP A 458 5.28 8.62 18.30
CA TRP A 458 4.78 8.19 19.61
C TRP A 458 5.83 7.36 20.35
N LEU A 459 6.44 6.37 19.68
CA LEU A 459 7.50 5.56 20.27
C LEU A 459 8.72 6.41 20.68
N VAL A 460 9.13 7.36 19.84
CA VAL A 460 10.19 8.34 20.20
C VAL A 460 9.83 9.09 21.48
N ALA A 461 8.59 9.59 21.59
CA ALA A 461 8.14 10.31 22.77
C ALA A 461 8.20 9.45 24.04
N GLU A 462 7.76 8.19 23.96
CA GLU A 462 7.80 7.25 25.08
C GLU A 462 9.24 6.90 25.50
N VAL A 463 10.14 6.63 24.54
CA VAL A 463 11.55 6.28 24.82
C VAL A 463 12.31 7.45 25.45
N LEU A 464 12.05 8.67 24.97
CA LEU A 464 12.67 9.88 25.54
C LEU A 464 12.15 10.15 26.96
N GLY A 465 10.85 9.98 27.19
CA GLY A 465 10.18 10.20 28.47
C GLY A 465 10.37 9.10 29.52
N ALA A 466 10.79 7.89 29.11
CA ALA A 466 10.95 6.73 29.97
C ALA A 466 11.76 7.03 31.26
N GLY A 467 11.23 6.64 32.43
CA GLY A 467 11.90 6.81 33.72
C GLY A 467 12.02 8.25 34.25
N ARG A 468 11.48 9.26 33.55
CA ARG A 468 11.60 10.68 33.94
C ARG A 468 10.40 11.26 34.69
N GLY A 469 9.31 10.50 34.83
CA GLY A 469 8.12 10.96 35.56
C GLY A 469 7.44 12.22 34.97
N LEU A 470 7.57 12.46 33.67
CA LEU A 470 7.11 13.71 33.03
C LEU A 470 5.58 13.84 32.90
N ARG A 471 4.82 12.79 33.21
CA ARG A 471 3.37 12.69 32.99
C ARG A 471 2.67 12.22 34.25
N THR A 472 1.45 12.71 34.45
CA THR A 472 0.49 12.11 35.38
C THR A 472 -0.01 10.77 34.85
N GLY A 473 -0.59 9.93 35.72
CA GLY A 473 -1.19 8.65 35.30
C GLY A 473 -2.23 8.80 34.19
N PHE A 474 -3.09 9.82 34.27
CA PHE A 474 -4.09 10.13 33.26
C PHE A 474 -3.46 10.49 31.90
N THR A 475 -2.52 11.45 31.88
CA THR A 475 -1.83 11.84 30.63
C THR A 475 -0.95 10.72 30.04
N ALA A 476 -0.41 9.83 30.88
CA ALA A 476 0.31 8.66 30.42
C ALA A 476 -0.65 7.63 29.79
N GLY A 477 -1.84 7.43 30.37
CA GLY A 477 -2.90 6.60 29.80
C GLY A 477 -3.39 7.12 28.46
N LEU A 478 -3.62 8.44 28.33
CA LEU A 478 -4.01 9.05 27.05
C LEU A 478 -2.90 8.94 25.98
N ALA A 479 -1.63 9.10 26.35
CA ALA A 479 -0.52 8.91 25.43
C ALA A 479 -0.42 7.45 24.96
N LEU A 480 -0.62 6.48 25.87
CA LEU A 480 -0.67 5.06 25.52
C LEU A 480 -1.87 4.75 24.61
N PHE A 481 -3.04 5.33 24.90
CA PHE A 481 -4.23 5.20 24.08
C PHE A 481 -4.01 5.73 22.67
N LEU A 482 -3.40 6.90 22.50
CA LEU A 482 -3.10 7.45 21.17
C LEU A 482 -2.20 6.51 20.34
N GLY A 483 -1.17 5.93 20.97
CA GLY A 483 -0.31 4.93 20.32
C GLY A 483 -1.06 3.66 19.95
N ALA A 484 -1.82 3.11 20.88
CA ALA A 484 -2.63 1.90 20.68
C ALA A 484 -3.72 2.10 19.61
N LEU A 485 -4.40 3.25 19.64
CA LEU A 485 -5.40 3.68 18.66
C LEU A 485 -4.78 3.74 17.26
N THR A 486 -3.64 4.42 17.12
CA THR A 486 -2.98 4.57 15.81
C THR A 486 -2.53 3.23 15.25
N VAL A 487 -1.91 2.37 16.09
CA VAL A 487 -1.51 1.01 15.66
C VAL A 487 -2.72 0.17 15.30
N GLY A 488 -3.76 0.16 16.13
CA GLY A 488 -5.01 -0.55 15.85
C GLY A 488 -5.61 -0.13 14.51
N LEU A 489 -5.79 1.17 14.30
CA LEU A 489 -6.44 1.70 13.09
C LEU A 489 -5.70 1.40 11.79
N LEU A 490 -4.40 1.09 11.83
CA LEU A 490 -3.71 0.55 10.64
C LEU A 490 -4.40 -0.71 10.13
N ARG A 491 -4.97 -1.55 11.00
CA ARG A 491 -5.74 -2.74 10.58
C ARG A 491 -6.95 -2.40 9.72
N ALA A 492 -7.64 -1.31 10.05
CA ALA A 492 -8.83 -0.86 9.32
C ALA A 492 -8.48 0.04 8.13
N THR A 493 -7.28 0.63 8.11
CA THR A 493 -6.78 1.50 7.02
C THR A 493 -6.15 0.66 5.92
N ASN A 494 -5.19 -0.19 6.28
CA ASN A 494 -4.44 -1.09 5.41
C ASN A 494 -3.91 -2.25 6.26
N SER A 495 -4.63 -3.37 6.27
CA SER A 495 -4.40 -4.51 7.17
C SER A 495 -2.94 -4.98 7.26
N TRP A 496 -2.18 -4.95 6.17
CA TRP A 496 -0.81 -5.47 6.16
C TRP A 496 0.22 -4.56 6.82
N ASP A 497 -0.13 -3.32 7.13
CA ASP A 497 0.70 -2.45 7.95
C ASP A 497 0.56 -2.81 9.44
N TYR A 498 -0.59 -3.36 9.85
CA TYR A 498 -0.85 -3.68 11.26
C TYR A 498 0.19 -4.63 11.88
N PRO A 499 0.57 -5.78 11.29
CA PRO A 499 1.56 -6.68 11.89
C PRO A 499 2.90 -5.99 12.17
N THR A 500 3.43 -5.24 11.21
CA THR A 500 4.73 -4.55 11.35
C THR A 500 4.72 -3.53 12.47
N TYR A 501 3.69 -2.68 12.51
CA TYR A 501 3.60 -1.61 13.50
C TYR A 501 3.11 -2.12 14.87
N LEU A 502 2.40 -3.25 14.92
CA LEU A 502 2.12 -3.97 16.16
C LEU A 502 3.42 -4.53 16.76
N ILE A 503 4.26 -5.19 15.95
CA ILE A 503 5.58 -5.68 16.40
C ILE A 503 6.43 -4.51 16.90
N LEU A 504 6.51 -3.41 16.13
CA LEU A 504 7.22 -2.20 16.54
C LEU A 504 6.67 -1.62 17.85
N GLY A 505 5.34 -1.61 18.03
CA GLY A 505 4.67 -1.16 19.25
C GLY A 505 4.98 -2.03 20.46
N VAL A 506 4.89 -3.36 20.33
CA VAL A 506 5.17 -4.33 21.41
C VAL A 506 6.65 -4.30 21.82
N VAL A 507 7.55 -4.36 20.83
CA VAL A 507 9.00 -4.23 21.06
C VAL A 507 9.31 -2.86 21.65
N GLY A 508 8.65 -1.82 21.16
CA GLY A 508 8.79 -0.44 21.61
C GLY A 508 8.38 -0.22 23.06
N VAL A 509 7.18 -0.67 23.47
CA VAL A 509 6.71 -0.57 24.86
C VAL A 509 7.62 -1.36 25.82
N THR A 510 8.11 -2.51 25.37
CA THR A 510 9.08 -3.31 26.13
C THR A 510 10.42 -2.59 26.26
N PHE A 511 10.89 -1.97 25.18
CA PHE A 511 12.10 -1.15 25.18
C PHE A 511 11.95 0.09 26.08
N VAL A 512 10.78 0.74 26.10
CA VAL A 512 10.46 1.86 27.00
C VAL A 512 10.52 1.43 28.47
N ALA A 513 9.99 0.25 28.81
CA ALA A 513 10.09 -0.30 30.15
C ALA A 513 11.55 -0.54 30.57
N TRP A 514 12.35 -1.13 29.67
CA TRP A 514 13.77 -1.36 29.88
C TRP A 514 14.58 -0.06 30.05
N VAL A 515 14.35 0.94 29.19
CA VAL A 515 14.98 2.27 29.30
C VAL A 515 14.55 2.97 30.59
N GLY A 516 13.31 2.78 31.03
CA GLY A 516 12.81 3.34 32.28
C GLY A 516 13.53 2.77 33.49
N GLN A 517 13.66 1.43 33.55
CA GLN A 517 14.30 0.75 34.67
C GLN A 517 15.80 1.00 34.75
N THR A 518 16.49 1.04 33.61
CA THR A 518 17.95 1.35 33.57
C THR A 518 18.29 2.76 34.06
N ARG A 519 17.32 3.67 34.14
CA ARG A 519 17.50 5.04 34.69
C ARG A 519 17.23 5.12 36.20
N LEU A 520 16.58 4.12 36.80
CA LEU A 520 16.20 4.13 38.21
C LEU A 520 17.20 3.28 39.02
N PRO A 521 17.57 3.68 40.26
CA PRO A 521 18.41 2.84 41.11
C PRO A 521 17.65 1.57 41.52
N ALA A 522 18.30 0.41 41.38
CA ALA A 522 17.73 -0.88 41.80
C ALA A 522 17.48 -0.88 43.31
N ARG A 523 16.22 -1.00 43.74
CA ARG A 523 15.85 -0.92 45.16
C ARG A 523 15.39 -2.26 45.77
N GLN A 524 15.02 -3.27 44.97
CA GLN A 524 14.45 -4.54 45.48
C GLN A 524 14.82 -5.77 44.62
N ALA A 525 14.56 -6.97 45.16
CA ALA A 525 14.82 -8.25 44.50
C ALA A 525 13.84 -8.50 43.32
N PRO A 526 14.28 -9.17 42.23
CA PRO A 526 13.41 -9.50 41.10
C PRO A 526 12.35 -10.56 41.46
N PRO A 527 11.22 -10.62 40.73
CA PRO A 527 10.22 -11.67 40.90
C PRO A 527 10.81 -13.07 40.71
N PRO A 528 10.31 -14.12 41.40
CA PRO A 528 10.86 -15.48 41.33
C PRO A 528 10.96 -16.03 39.90
N LEU A 529 9.97 -15.75 39.04
CA LEU A 529 9.97 -16.18 37.64
C LEU A 529 11.11 -15.51 36.85
N LEU A 530 11.24 -14.17 36.95
CA LEU A 530 12.28 -13.42 36.26
C LEU A 530 13.68 -13.75 36.81
N ASP A 531 13.78 -14.07 38.09
CA ASP A 531 15.04 -14.51 38.69
C ASP A 531 15.44 -15.91 38.20
N ARG A 532 14.49 -16.87 38.14
CA ARG A 532 14.71 -18.18 37.51
C ARG A 532 15.09 -18.04 36.04
N LEU A 533 14.39 -17.20 35.29
CA LEU A 533 14.68 -16.93 33.88
C LEU A 533 16.09 -16.31 33.71
N ARG A 534 16.47 -15.41 34.61
CA ARG A 534 17.81 -14.80 34.63
C ARG A 534 18.90 -15.81 34.98
N GLN A 535 18.66 -16.71 35.94
CA GLN A 535 19.57 -17.80 36.28
C GLN A 535 19.71 -18.79 35.11
N PHE A 536 18.59 -19.11 34.44
CA PHE A 536 18.55 -19.94 33.24
C PHE A 536 19.32 -19.32 32.08
N LEU A 537 19.16 -18.01 31.86
CA LEU A 537 19.84 -17.26 30.81
C LEU A 537 21.26 -16.81 31.19
N ASP A 538 21.75 -17.06 32.42
CA ASP A 538 23.07 -16.59 32.90
C ASP A 538 24.17 -16.90 31.87
N ALA A 539 24.99 -15.90 31.56
CA ALA A 539 26.07 -15.98 30.58
C ALA A 539 27.07 -17.13 30.86
N ARG A 540 27.16 -17.59 32.12
CA ARG A 540 27.95 -18.79 32.49
C ARG A 540 27.39 -20.09 31.93
N HIS A 541 26.09 -20.15 31.63
CA HIS A 541 25.44 -21.28 30.96
C HIS A 541 25.48 -21.16 29.42
N ALA A 542 25.70 -19.96 28.87
CA ALA A 542 25.88 -19.72 27.43
C ALA A 542 27.04 -20.55 26.83
N LEU A 543 28.09 -20.73 27.62
CA LEU A 543 29.28 -21.52 27.27
C LEU A 543 28.98 -23.02 27.08
N ARG A 544 27.78 -23.49 27.44
CA ARG A 544 27.37 -24.91 27.30
C ARG A 544 26.73 -25.24 25.94
N LEU A 545 26.73 -24.32 24.97
CA LEU A 545 26.30 -24.50 23.56
C LEU A 545 24.85 -25.02 23.35
N TRP A 546 24.06 -25.30 24.40
CA TRP A 546 22.74 -25.91 24.30
C TRP A 546 21.73 -25.09 23.48
N VAL A 547 21.80 -23.75 23.52
CA VAL A 547 20.98 -22.87 22.67
C VAL A 547 21.26 -23.09 21.18
N LEU A 548 22.53 -23.36 20.82
CA LEU A 548 22.93 -23.69 19.45
C LEU A 548 22.47 -25.09 19.05
N LEU A 549 22.44 -26.04 20.01
CA LEU A 549 21.95 -27.40 19.78
C LEU A 549 20.44 -27.46 19.52
N TRP A 550 19.64 -26.55 20.10
CA TRP A 550 18.19 -26.48 19.84
C TRP A 550 17.81 -25.73 18.56
N ALA A 551 18.70 -24.93 17.99
CA ALA A 551 18.40 -24.13 16.81
C ALA A 551 18.12 -24.94 15.55
N VAL A 552 18.90 -26.00 15.32
CA VAL A 552 18.70 -26.89 14.17
C VAL A 552 17.36 -27.63 14.27
N PRO A 553 17.01 -28.30 15.40
CA PRO A 553 15.69 -28.90 15.58
C PRO A 553 14.52 -27.92 15.46
N VAL A 554 14.63 -26.72 16.02
CA VAL A 554 13.55 -25.72 15.96
C VAL A 554 13.36 -25.20 14.52
N GLY A 555 14.45 -24.90 13.82
CA GLY A 555 14.38 -24.50 12.40
C GLY A 555 13.81 -25.61 11.52
N LEU A 556 14.20 -26.87 11.77
CA LEU A 556 13.63 -28.02 11.08
C LEU A 556 12.14 -28.19 11.39
N MET A 557 11.73 -28.06 12.66
CA MET A 557 10.32 -28.17 13.06
C MET A 557 9.46 -27.07 12.43
N LEU A 558 9.96 -25.83 12.38
CA LEU A 558 9.26 -24.73 11.72
C LEU A 558 9.08 -24.99 10.23
N TYR A 559 10.16 -25.43 9.54
CA TYR A 559 10.09 -25.76 8.12
C TYR A 559 9.18 -26.97 7.84
N ILE A 560 9.28 -28.04 8.64
CA ILE A 560 8.41 -29.23 8.53
C ILE A 560 6.95 -28.85 8.80
N GLY A 561 6.67 -28.05 9.84
CA GLY A 561 5.33 -27.61 10.16
C GLY A 561 4.71 -26.81 9.01
N LEU A 562 5.49 -25.91 8.41
CA LEU A 562 5.08 -25.14 7.24
C LEU A 562 4.81 -26.05 6.04
N PHE A 563 5.74 -26.96 5.73
CA PHE A 563 5.60 -27.95 4.66
C PHE A 563 4.36 -28.84 4.81
N LEU A 564 4.03 -29.24 6.05
CA LEU A 564 2.83 -30.03 6.33
C LEU A 564 1.54 -29.23 6.13
N VAL A 565 1.54 -27.94 6.45
CA VAL A 565 0.40 -27.05 6.17
C VAL A 565 0.18 -26.95 4.66
N GLU A 566 1.25 -26.72 3.89
CA GLU A 566 1.17 -26.69 2.42
C GLU A 566 0.67 -28.02 1.86
N ARG A 567 1.20 -29.14 2.34
CA ARG A 567 0.77 -30.45 1.88
C ARG A 567 -0.70 -30.71 2.16
N ASN A 568 -1.19 -30.30 3.32
CA ASN A 568 -2.60 -30.40 3.66
C ASN A 568 -3.46 -29.47 2.79
N GLN A 569 -3.00 -28.25 2.51
CA GLN A 569 -3.71 -27.29 1.68
C GLN A 569 -3.77 -27.72 0.22
N TYR A 570 -2.66 -28.25 -0.32
CA TYR A 570 -2.57 -28.92 -1.61
C TYR A 570 -3.56 -30.08 -1.70
N ASN A 571 -3.53 -31.02 -0.74
CA ASN A 571 -4.45 -32.15 -0.70
C ASN A 571 -5.93 -31.71 -0.62
N ALA A 572 -6.22 -30.65 0.15
CA ALA A 572 -7.57 -30.10 0.26
C ALA A 572 -8.03 -29.43 -1.05
N ASN A 573 -7.14 -28.72 -1.75
CA ASN A 573 -7.42 -28.12 -3.06
C ASN A 573 -7.62 -29.19 -4.15
N LEU A 574 -6.85 -30.27 -4.08
CA LEU A 574 -6.96 -31.43 -4.97
C LEU A 574 -8.29 -32.17 -4.77
N GLN A 575 -8.68 -32.43 -3.51
CA GLN A 575 -9.98 -33.03 -3.17
C GLN A 575 -11.18 -32.13 -3.53
N ALA A 576 -11.01 -30.81 -3.42
CA ALA A 576 -12.05 -29.84 -3.75
C ALA A 576 -12.17 -29.52 -5.25
N GLY A 577 -11.37 -30.17 -6.12
CA GLY A 577 -11.38 -29.93 -7.57
C GLY A 577 -10.96 -28.51 -7.97
N ARG A 578 -10.24 -27.79 -7.11
CA ARG A 578 -9.82 -26.39 -7.33
C ARG A 578 -8.62 -26.25 -8.24
N ILE A 579 -7.91 -27.34 -8.47
CA ILE A 579 -6.89 -27.45 -9.49
C ILE A 579 -7.62 -27.55 -10.84
N LEU A 580 -7.49 -26.51 -11.68
CA LEU A 580 -8.10 -26.45 -13.01
C LEU A 580 -7.84 -27.77 -13.77
N LEU A 581 -8.84 -28.28 -14.49
CA LEU A 581 -8.73 -29.49 -15.32
C LEU A 581 -7.54 -29.43 -16.31
N GLN A 582 -7.18 -28.24 -16.77
CA GLN A 582 -6.02 -27.98 -17.64
C GLN A 582 -4.67 -28.21 -16.93
N CYS A 583 -4.64 -28.09 -15.60
CA CYS A 583 -3.47 -28.29 -14.75
C CYS A 583 -3.37 -29.72 -14.20
N GLN A 584 -4.45 -30.51 -14.26
CA GLN A 584 -4.47 -31.90 -13.80
C GLN A 584 -3.71 -32.85 -14.73
N ASN A 585 -3.51 -32.46 -15.99
CA ASN A 585 -2.78 -33.23 -17.00
C ASN A 585 -1.37 -32.69 -17.27
N LEU A 586 -0.81 -31.90 -16.35
CA LEU A 586 0.59 -31.48 -16.46
C LEU A 586 1.50 -32.71 -16.23
N PRO A 587 2.54 -32.90 -17.06
CA PRO A 587 3.56 -33.92 -16.79
C PRO A 587 4.10 -33.79 -15.37
N GLU A 588 4.21 -34.88 -14.62
CA GLU A 588 4.70 -34.89 -13.23
C GLU A 588 6.13 -34.33 -13.12
N ASP A 589 6.88 -34.33 -14.22
CA ASP A 589 8.27 -33.89 -14.35
C ASP A 589 8.43 -32.50 -14.96
N LEU A 590 7.34 -31.75 -15.18
CA LEU A 590 7.40 -30.41 -15.77
C LEU A 590 8.19 -29.46 -14.84
N PRO A 591 9.26 -28.79 -15.32
CA PRO A 591 10.00 -27.82 -14.53
C PRO A 591 9.07 -26.73 -13.99
N ARG A 592 9.18 -26.38 -12.69
CA ARG A 592 8.29 -25.39 -12.06
C ARG A 592 8.28 -24.01 -12.76
N SER A 593 9.33 -23.69 -13.53
CA SER A 593 9.44 -22.50 -14.37
C SER A 593 8.53 -22.53 -15.61
N ASP A 594 8.19 -23.71 -16.12
CA ASP A 594 7.44 -23.93 -17.35
C ASP A 594 5.96 -24.25 -17.10
N VAL A 595 5.57 -24.37 -15.83
CA VAL A 595 4.18 -24.54 -15.40
C VAL A 595 3.44 -23.23 -15.69
N PRO A 596 2.31 -23.26 -16.43
CA PRO A 596 1.51 -22.07 -16.67
C PRO A 596 1.24 -21.35 -15.33
N PRO A 597 1.34 -20.02 -15.25
CA PRO A 597 1.16 -19.28 -13.99
C PRO A 597 -0.13 -19.63 -13.24
N LEU A 598 -1.17 -20.02 -13.98
CA LEU A 598 -2.49 -20.45 -13.49
C LEU A 598 -2.50 -21.87 -12.87
N CYS A 599 -1.46 -22.66 -13.11
CA CYS A 599 -1.32 -24.05 -12.69
C CYS A 599 -0.25 -24.24 -11.61
N VAL A 600 0.37 -23.17 -11.14
CA VAL A 600 1.44 -23.24 -10.12
C VAL A 600 0.90 -23.80 -8.79
N ASP A 601 -0.36 -23.50 -8.45
CA ASP A 601 -1.02 -24.01 -7.24
C ASP A 601 -1.39 -25.51 -7.35
N ALA A 602 -1.21 -26.11 -8.54
CA ALA A 602 -1.38 -27.53 -8.80
C ALA A 602 -0.11 -28.35 -8.54
N LEU A 603 1.01 -27.71 -8.18
CA LEU A 603 2.27 -28.38 -7.93
C LEU A 603 2.33 -28.96 -6.52
N GLU A 604 2.76 -30.21 -6.43
CA GLU A 604 3.00 -30.87 -5.16
C GLU A 604 4.12 -30.13 -4.39
N PRO A 605 3.92 -29.82 -3.09
CA PRO A 605 4.98 -29.26 -2.25
C PRO A 605 6.17 -30.21 -2.16
N HIS A 606 7.39 -29.72 -2.33
CA HIS A 606 8.62 -30.53 -2.24
C HIS A 606 9.50 -30.08 -1.06
N PHE A 607 10.05 -31.05 -0.33
CA PHE A 607 10.92 -30.76 0.81
C PHE A 607 12.36 -30.56 0.33
N SER A 608 12.91 -29.36 0.52
CA SER A 608 14.27 -29.02 0.09
C SER A 608 15.26 -29.00 1.27
N ALA A 609 16.36 -29.74 1.14
CA ALA A 609 17.45 -29.74 2.12
C ALA A 609 18.13 -28.37 2.24
N LEU A 610 18.23 -27.62 1.13
CA LEU A 610 18.76 -26.25 1.13
C LEU A 610 17.83 -25.31 1.89
N SER A 611 16.51 -25.41 1.67
CA SER A 611 15.51 -24.65 2.42
C SER A 611 15.56 -24.99 3.91
N ALA A 612 15.62 -26.28 4.26
CA ALA A 612 15.77 -26.72 5.65
C ALA A 612 17.03 -26.13 6.31
N ALA A 613 18.15 -26.05 5.58
CA ALA A 613 19.38 -25.42 6.07
C ALA A 613 19.22 -23.90 6.27
N VAL A 614 18.58 -23.19 5.32
CA VAL A 614 18.28 -21.75 5.44
C VAL A 614 17.41 -21.46 6.67
N TRP A 615 16.34 -22.23 6.86
CA TRP A 615 15.46 -22.11 8.03
C TRP A 615 16.19 -22.48 9.33
N GLY A 616 17.09 -23.47 9.32
CA GLY A 616 17.96 -23.83 10.43
C GLY A 616 18.91 -22.70 10.85
N VAL A 617 19.60 -22.08 9.88
CA VAL A 617 20.49 -20.93 10.12
C VAL A 617 19.69 -19.71 10.59
N GLY A 618 18.51 -19.47 10.00
CA GLY A 618 17.60 -18.42 10.43
C GLY A 618 17.12 -18.60 11.88
N ALA A 619 16.72 -19.82 12.25
CA ALA A 619 16.33 -20.17 13.61
C ALA A 619 17.49 -20.02 14.61
N LEU A 620 18.72 -20.38 14.20
CA LEU A 620 19.93 -20.15 14.99
C LEU A 620 20.15 -18.66 15.25
N GLY A 621 20.10 -17.84 14.21
CA GLY A 621 20.20 -16.38 14.33
C GLY A 621 19.11 -15.80 15.24
N GLY A 622 17.87 -16.26 15.07
CA GLY A 622 16.72 -15.86 15.88
C GLY A 622 16.82 -16.26 17.35
N LEU A 623 17.27 -17.47 17.66
CA LEU A 623 17.46 -17.93 19.03
C LEU A 623 18.63 -17.23 19.72
N VAL A 624 19.75 -17.03 19.02
CA VAL A 624 20.87 -16.23 19.53
C VAL A 624 20.42 -14.79 19.79
N PHE A 625 19.59 -14.22 18.90
CA PHE A 625 18.98 -12.92 19.10
C PHE A 625 18.09 -12.87 20.34
N LEU A 626 17.14 -13.79 20.49
CA LEU A 626 16.23 -13.83 21.63
C LEU A 626 16.97 -14.04 22.95
N TYR A 627 18.02 -14.88 22.92
CA TYR A 627 18.92 -15.10 24.05
C TYR A 627 19.64 -13.81 24.46
N MET A 628 20.26 -13.11 23.50
CA MET A 628 20.98 -11.85 23.76
C MET A 628 20.04 -10.71 24.18
N ALA A 629 18.88 -10.61 23.54
CA ALA A 629 17.84 -9.65 23.90
C ALA A 629 17.32 -9.93 25.32
N GLY A 630 17.09 -11.20 25.67
CA GLY A 630 16.70 -11.63 27.01
C GLY A 630 17.76 -11.28 28.06
N LEU A 631 19.03 -11.56 27.79
CA LEU A 631 20.15 -11.20 28.66
C LEU A 631 20.20 -9.69 28.93
N VAL A 632 20.10 -8.86 27.89
CA VAL A 632 20.13 -7.40 28.02
C VAL A 632 18.89 -6.89 28.73
N PHE A 633 17.72 -7.42 28.43
CA PHE A 633 16.49 -7.05 29.13
C PHE A 633 16.58 -7.33 30.63
N LEU A 634 17.03 -8.53 31.00
CA LEU A 634 17.16 -8.94 32.39
C LEU A 634 18.30 -8.24 33.15
N SER A 635 19.26 -7.65 32.43
CA SER A 635 20.32 -6.83 33.04
C SER A 635 19.79 -5.60 33.77
N ALA A 636 18.60 -5.10 33.39
CA ALA A 636 17.98 -3.92 34.00
C ALA A 636 17.44 -4.16 35.42
N ARG A 637 17.46 -5.41 35.95
CA ARG A 637 17.01 -5.78 37.30
C ARG A 637 15.60 -5.25 37.62
N PHE A 638 14.60 -5.77 36.90
CA PHE A 638 13.19 -5.47 37.17
C PHE A 638 12.77 -6.01 38.54
N ASP A 639 12.19 -5.14 39.37
CA ASP A 639 11.47 -5.54 40.59
C ASP A 639 10.00 -5.89 40.27
N GLN A 640 9.25 -6.35 41.28
CA GLN A 640 7.87 -6.77 41.12
C GLN A 640 6.95 -5.66 40.58
N ASP A 641 7.12 -4.43 41.05
CA ASP A 641 6.32 -3.29 40.63
C ASP A 641 6.62 -2.88 39.18
N ALA A 642 7.90 -2.86 38.79
CA ALA A 642 8.33 -2.56 37.43
C ALA A 642 7.83 -3.61 36.44
N THR A 643 7.89 -4.90 36.82
CA THR A 643 7.33 -6.00 36.02
C THR A 643 5.82 -5.84 35.85
N LEU A 644 5.08 -5.59 36.94
CA LEU A 644 3.64 -5.41 36.87
C LEU A 644 3.26 -4.22 35.96
N LYS A 645 3.94 -3.08 36.12
CA LYS A 645 3.71 -1.89 35.27
C LYS A 645 3.99 -2.17 33.80
N TRP A 646 5.03 -2.94 33.48
CA TRP A 646 5.32 -3.33 32.09
C TRP A 646 4.22 -4.23 31.52
N VAL A 647 3.85 -5.32 32.22
CA VAL A 647 2.83 -6.26 31.77
C VAL A 647 1.47 -5.57 31.61
N VAL A 648 1.07 -4.73 32.57
CA VAL A 648 -0.19 -3.98 32.50
C VAL A 648 -0.18 -2.99 31.34
N ARG A 649 0.92 -2.24 31.13
CA ARG A 649 1.02 -1.31 29.99
C ARG A 649 0.95 -2.04 28.65
N LEU A 650 1.62 -3.18 28.53
CA LEU A 650 1.58 -3.99 27.32
C LEU A 650 0.18 -4.56 27.08
N GLY A 651 -0.45 -5.12 28.12
CA GLY A 651 -1.81 -5.63 28.04
C GLY A 651 -2.82 -4.54 27.68
N LEU A 652 -2.72 -3.35 28.29
CA LEU A 652 -3.55 -2.19 27.94
C LEU A 652 -3.31 -1.72 26.51
N PHE A 653 -2.06 -1.66 26.05
CA PHE A 653 -1.74 -1.28 24.67
C PHE A 653 -2.43 -2.21 23.66
N LEU A 654 -2.33 -3.53 23.88
CA LEU A 654 -2.97 -4.53 23.01
C LEU A 654 -4.50 -4.46 23.08
N ALA A 655 -5.06 -4.37 24.30
CA ALA A 655 -6.51 -4.30 24.48
C ALA A 655 -7.12 -3.04 23.86
N LEU A 656 -6.50 -1.87 24.09
CA LEU A 656 -6.97 -0.60 23.52
C LEU A 656 -6.84 -0.59 21.99
N GLY A 657 -5.76 -1.16 21.45
CA GLY A 657 -5.58 -1.27 19.99
C GLY A 657 -6.65 -2.16 19.35
N PHE A 658 -6.97 -3.29 19.98
CA PHE A 658 -8.06 -4.16 19.53
C PHE A 658 -9.43 -3.46 19.62
N LEU A 659 -9.75 -2.87 20.78
CA LEU A 659 -11.02 -2.17 21.00
C LEU A 659 -11.22 -1.00 20.03
N ALA A 660 -10.16 -0.27 19.71
CA ALA A 660 -10.21 0.82 18.75
C ALA A 660 -10.64 0.38 17.35
N THR A 661 -10.40 -0.88 16.99
CA THR A 661 -10.74 -1.46 15.67
C THR A 661 -12.01 -2.29 15.67
N LEU A 662 -12.66 -2.45 16.82
CA LEU A 662 -13.81 -3.33 16.99
C LEU A 662 -14.91 -3.09 15.93
N PRO A 663 -15.29 -1.84 15.60
CA PRO A 663 -16.30 -1.58 14.58
C PRO A 663 -15.92 -2.04 13.17
N TYR A 664 -14.63 -2.19 12.86
CA TYR A 664 -14.16 -2.75 11.60
C TYR A 664 -14.08 -4.28 11.67
N THR A 665 -13.48 -4.81 12.73
CA THR A 665 -13.23 -6.25 12.86
C THR A 665 -14.49 -7.08 12.98
N ALA A 666 -15.60 -6.48 13.43
CA ALA A 666 -16.90 -7.15 13.49
C ALA A 666 -17.48 -7.49 12.10
N PHE A 667 -17.05 -6.78 11.05
CA PHE A 667 -17.58 -6.92 9.68
C PHE A 667 -16.52 -7.34 8.65
N ASN A 668 -15.24 -7.35 9.03
CA ASN A 668 -14.15 -7.82 8.18
C ASN A 668 -14.16 -9.35 8.08
N VAL A 669 -14.01 -9.91 6.88
CA VAL A 669 -14.00 -11.36 6.65
C VAL A 669 -12.68 -11.80 6.04
N GLY A 670 -11.74 -12.15 6.91
CA GLY A 670 -10.50 -12.88 6.61
C GLY A 670 -9.45 -12.10 5.83
N GLU A 671 -8.20 -12.19 6.26
CA GLU A 671 -7.04 -11.63 5.55
C GLU A 671 -6.26 -12.77 4.88
N ALA A 672 -5.53 -12.46 3.79
CA ALA A 672 -4.67 -13.42 3.11
C ALA A 672 -3.65 -14.05 4.07
N GLY A 673 -3.30 -15.32 3.86
CA GLY A 673 -2.22 -15.98 4.60
C GLY A 673 -0.83 -15.56 4.10
N LEU A 674 0.21 -15.98 4.83
CA LEU A 674 1.58 -15.99 4.34
C LEU A 674 1.93 -17.40 3.85
N VAL A 675 2.56 -17.49 2.69
CA VAL A 675 3.08 -18.72 2.08
C VAL A 675 4.58 -18.55 1.84
N PRO A 676 5.43 -19.59 1.94
CA PRO A 676 6.85 -19.46 1.62
C PRO A 676 7.09 -19.16 0.13
N TRP A 677 8.15 -18.40 -0.14
CA TRP A 677 8.55 -18.02 -1.49
C TRP A 677 9.73 -18.86 -1.99
N GLU A 678 9.44 -19.74 -2.95
CA GLU A 678 10.40 -20.68 -3.54
C GLU A 678 10.81 -20.34 -4.98
N LYS A 679 10.29 -19.25 -5.56
CA LYS A 679 10.59 -18.83 -6.94
C LYS A 679 11.80 -17.89 -7.00
N ALA A 680 12.07 -17.32 -8.18
CA ALA A 680 13.14 -16.35 -8.39
C ALA A 680 13.07 -15.20 -7.36
N ARG A 681 14.23 -14.87 -6.80
CA ARG A 681 14.40 -13.86 -5.74
C ARG A 681 14.98 -12.57 -6.31
N THR A 682 14.90 -11.49 -5.55
CA THR A 682 15.38 -10.18 -6.01
C THR A 682 16.90 -10.22 -6.20
N PRO A 683 17.42 -9.91 -7.39
CA PRO A 683 18.85 -9.85 -7.60
C PRO A 683 19.43 -8.65 -6.84
N LEU A 684 20.70 -8.76 -6.45
CA LEU A 684 21.35 -7.73 -5.62
C LEU A 684 21.35 -6.34 -6.29
N TRP A 685 21.56 -6.27 -7.60
CA TRP A 685 21.54 -5.00 -8.33
C TRP A 685 20.17 -4.31 -8.24
N ALA A 686 19.07 -5.04 -8.39
CA ALA A 686 17.72 -4.48 -8.29
C ALA A 686 17.43 -3.98 -6.87
N TYR A 687 17.89 -4.72 -5.87
CA TYR A 687 17.78 -4.30 -4.47
C TYR A 687 18.58 -3.02 -4.19
N LEU A 688 19.77 -2.88 -4.79
CA LEU A 688 20.58 -1.67 -4.68
C LEU A 688 19.98 -0.50 -5.47
N ASP A 689 19.33 -0.72 -6.60
CA ASP A 689 18.63 0.36 -7.31
C ASP A 689 17.44 0.87 -6.49
N ILE A 690 16.71 -0.02 -5.81
CA ILE A 690 15.56 0.34 -4.97
C ILE A 690 16.01 1.05 -3.68
N HIS A 691 16.98 0.49 -2.94
CA HIS A 691 17.30 0.92 -1.58
C HIS A 691 18.73 1.46 -1.39
N GLY A 692 19.54 1.54 -2.45
CA GLY A 692 20.98 1.81 -2.39
C GLY A 692 21.36 3.11 -1.69
N LEU A 693 20.56 4.17 -1.84
CA LEU A 693 20.79 5.43 -1.11
C LEU A 693 20.72 5.22 0.42
N PHE A 694 19.70 4.50 0.91
CA PHE A 694 19.54 4.22 2.33
C PHE A 694 20.64 3.29 2.84
N LEU A 695 20.92 2.23 2.10
CA LEU A 695 21.93 1.24 2.45
C LEU A 695 23.33 1.85 2.51
N PHE A 696 23.66 2.76 1.58
CA PHE A 696 24.93 3.50 1.61
C PHE A 696 25.07 4.35 2.88
N ILE A 697 24.03 5.11 3.24
CA ILE A 697 24.05 5.99 4.42
C ILE A 697 24.11 5.16 5.71
N LEU A 698 23.24 4.16 5.84
CA LEU A 698 23.16 3.31 7.04
C LEU A 698 24.39 2.41 7.17
N GLY A 699 24.90 1.87 6.07
CA GLY A 699 26.16 1.13 6.03
C GLY A 699 27.33 2.01 6.47
N SER A 700 27.45 3.22 5.90
CA SER A 700 28.44 4.22 6.32
C SER A 700 28.33 4.54 7.82
N PHE A 701 27.10 4.67 8.33
CA PHE A 701 26.82 4.95 9.73
C PHE A 701 27.24 3.80 10.65
N LEU A 702 26.95 2.55 10.27
CA LEU A 702 27.36 1.36 11.02
C LEU A 702 28.88 1.21 11.06
N VAL A 703 29.55 1.40 9.92
CA VAL A 703 31.02 1.38 9.85
C VAL A 703 31.61 2.46 10.75
N TRP A 704 31.12 3.70 10.62
CA TRP A 704 31.61 4.82 11.43
C TRP A 704 31.40 4.60 12.93
N GLN A 705 30.22 4.13 13.35
CA GLN A 705 29.95 3.86 14.76
C GLN A 705 30.82 2.73 15.30
N SER A 706 31.01 1.67 14.51
CA SER A 706 31.91 0.57 14.88
C SER A 706 33.35 1.06 15.10
N VAL A 707 33.89 1.86 14.17
CA VAL A 707 35.22 2.47 14.30
C VAL A 707 35.28 3.39 15.53
N ARG A 708 34.25 4.19 15.78
CA ARG A 708 34.18 5.07 16.94
C ARG A 708 34.21 4.27 18.24
N TYR A 709 33.43 3.20 18.38
CA TYR A 709 33.45 2.37 19.59
C TYR A 709 34.79 1.66 19.78
N LEU A 710 35.37 1.08 18.72
CA LEU A 710 36.66 0.39 18.77
C LEU A 710 37.82 1.30 19.21
N ARG A 711 37.79 2.59 18.82
CA ARG A 711 38.82 3.56 19.21
C ARG A 711 38.75 3.99 20.69
N HIS A 712 37.61 3.81 21.36
CA HIS A 712 37.37 4.35 22.71
C HIS A 712 37.27 3.26 23.80
N PHE A 713 37.11 2.00 23.42
CA PHE A 713 37.03 0.89 24.38
C PHE A 713 38.41 0.60 24.99
N ARG A 714 38.53 0.70 26.33
CA ARG A 714 39.73 0.24 27.07
C ARG A 714 39.55 -1.21 27.51
N VAL A 715 40.60 -2.04 27.47
CA VAL A 715 40.57 -3.46 27.86
C VAL A 715 40.01 -3.68 29.28
N ALA A 716 40.22 -2.72 30.19
CA ALA A 716 39.69 -2.77 31.56
C ALA A 716 38.15 -2.74 31.65
N GLU A 717 37.46 -2.18 30.65
CA GLU A 717 35.99 -2.10 30.57
C GLU A 717 35.35 -3.39 30.03
N LEU A 718 36.15 -4.33 29.54
CA LEU A 718 35.69 -5.66 29.10
C LEU A 718 35.45 -6.64 30.26
N ARG A 719 35.73 -6.23 31.51
CA ARG A 719 35.45 -7.04 32.71
C ARG A 719 33.94 -7.29 32.83
N GLY A 720 33.52 -8.53 32.58
CA GLY A 720 32.11 -8.96 32.59
C GLY A 720 31.43 -9.02 31.21
N LEU A 721 32.15 -8.68 30.13
CA LEU A 721 31.65 -8.70 28.73
C LEU A 721 32.31 -9.78 27.87
N SER A 722 32.99 -10.76 28.47
CA SER A 722 33.69 -11.83 27.75
C SER A 722 32.77 -12.64 26.84
N VAL A 723 31.53 -12.90 27.25
CA VAL A 723 30.55 -13.66 26.45
C VAL A 723 30.02 -12.85 25.26
N PRO A 724 29.54 -11.60 25.40
CA PRO A 724 29.22 -10.74 24.25
C PRO A 724 30.39 -10.57 23.28
N LEU A 725 31.62 -10.43 23.79
CA LEU A 725 32.82 -10.27 22.96
C LEU A 725 33.13 -11.56 22.16
N LEU A 726 33.04 -12.73 22.80
CA LEU A 726 33.19 -14.03 22.12
C LEU A 726 32.09 -14.25 21.08
N LEU A 727 30.85 -13.87 21.39
CA LEU A 727 29.73 -13.95 20.44
C LEU A 727 29.92 -13.03 19.23
N VAL A 728 30.53 -11.86 19.39
CA VAL A 728 30.90 -11.00 18.24
C VAL A 728 32.08 -11.59 17.48
N LEU A 729 33.14 -12.05 18.16
CA LEU A 729 34.35 -12.61 17.53
C LEU A 729 34.08 -13.88 16.73
N PHE A 730 33.19 -14.77 17.21
CA PHE A 730 32.81 -15.99 16.50
C PHE A 730 31.56 -15.81 15.64
N GLY A 731 30.59 -15.01 16.10
CA GLY A 731 29.33 -14.79 15.40
C GLY A 731 29.45 -13.89 14.17
N ALA A 732 30.36 -12.89 14.15
CA ALA A 732 30.53 -12.04 12.97
C ALA A 732 31.12 -12.81 11.77
N PRO A 733 32.19 -13.62 11.90
CA PRO A 733 32.68 -14.46 10.81
C PRO A 733 31.64 -15.49 10.35
N LEU A 734 30.90 -16.11 11.28
CA LEU A 734 29.83 -17.06 10.95
C LEU A 734 28.67 -16.36 10.21
N THR A 735 28.31 -15.15 10.60
CA THR A 735 27.28 -14.36 9.91
C THR A 735 27.73 -13.97 8.52
N LEU A 736 28.99 -13.55 8.35
CA LEU A 736 29.56 -13.23 7.04
C LEU A 736 29.63 -14.48 6.16
N LEU A 737 30.03 -15.62 6.71
CA LEU A 737 30.05 -16.89 6.00
C LEU A 737 28.63 -17.33 5.61
N ALA A 738 27.65 -17.21 6.51
CA ALA A 738 26.25 -17.52 6.22
C ALA A 738 25.68 -16.58 5.15
N ALA A 739 25.97 -15.28 5.24
CA ALA A 739 25.57 -14.30 4.23
C ALA A 739 26.21 -14.62 2.86
N LEU A 740 27.48 -15.02 2.83
CA LEU A 740 28.17 -15.41 1.61
C LEU A 740 27.56 -16.70 1.01
N LEU A 741 27.40 -17.74 1.83
CA LEU A 741 26.87 -19.03 1.39
C LEU A 741 25.42 -18.90 0.91
N VAL A 742 24.52 -18.37 1.74
CA VAL A 742 23.10 -18.23 1.41
C VAL A 742 22.90 -17.16 0.34
N GLY A 743 23.64 -16.06 0.42
CA GLY A 743 23.53 -14.95 -0.51
C GLY A 743 23.94 -15.28 -1.93
N LEU A 744 25.04 -16.04 -2.11
CA LEU A 744 25.50 -16.44 -3.43
C LEU A 744 24.73 -17.62 -4.03
N THR A 745 24.07 -18.44 -3.21
CA THR A 745 23.40 -19.66 -3.69
C THR A 745 21.88 -19.57 -3.75
N ALA A 746 21.26 -18.71 -2.93
CA ALA A 746 19.82 -18.74 -2.72
C ALA A 746 19.17 -17.35 -2.64
N VAL A 747 19.63 -16.44 -1.76
CA VAL A 747 18.96 -15.16 -1.46
C VAL A 747 19.92 -13.98 -1.61
N PRO A 748 20.12 -13.42 -2.82
CA PRO A 748 21.14 -12.40 -3.08
C PRO A 748 21.11 -11.19 -2.14
N VAL A 749 19.92 -10.74 -1.75
CA VAL A 749 19.70 -9.62 -0.83
C VAL A 749 20.38 -9.84 0.54
N MET A 750 20.49 -11.09 1.01
CA MET A 750 21.10 -11.43 2.29
C MET A 750 22.61 -11.14 2.38
N LEU A 751 23.29 -10.93 1.24
CA LEU A 751 24.68 -10.45 1.20
C LEU A 751 24.84 -9.10 1.90
N VAL A 752 23.79 -8.28 1.87
CA VAL A 752 23.78 -6.94 2.48
C VAL A 752 22.96 -6.94 3.77
N THR A 753 21.77 -7.54 3.78
CA THR A 753 20.87 -7.41 4.92
C THR A 753 21.39 -8.13 6.17
N LEU A 754 21.91 -9.35 6.06
CA LEU A 754 22.38 -10.10 7.24
C LEU A 754 23.56 -9.42 7.94
N PRO A 755 24.65 -8.99 7.26
CA PRO A 755 25.74 -8.29 7.93
C PRO A 755 25.30 -6.96 8.57
N MET A 756 24.43 -6.19 7.90
CA MET A 756 23.93 -4.93 8.44
C MET A 756 23.00 -5.13 9.64
N MET A 757 22.12 -6.15 9.61
CA MET A 757 21.27 -6.52 10.74
C MET A 757 22.11 -6.94 11.95
N ALA A 758 23.10 -7.81 11.73
CA ALA A 758 24.00 -8.26 12.78
C ALA A 758 24.84 -7.11 13.35
N GLY A 759 25.37 -6.22 12.50
CA GLY A 759 26.10 -5.02 12.93
C GLY A 759 25.24 -4.05 13.73
N GLY A 760 24.01 -3.77 13.26
CA GLY A 760 23.05 -2.94 13.98
C GLY A 760 22.67 -3.52 15.34
N MET A 761 22.43 -4.83 15.40
CA MET A 761 22.12 -5.52 16.64
C MET A 761 23.32 -5.55 17.60
N ALA A 762 24.53 -5.79 17.10
CA ALA A 762 25.74 -5.73 17.93
C ALA A 762 25.90 -4.35 18.57
N LEU A 763 25.77 -3.27 17.79
CA LEU A 763 25.88 -1.89 18.27
C LEU A 763 24.72 -1.50 19.22
N PHE A 764 23.53 -2.06 19.03
CA PHE A 764 22.42 -1.89 19.98
C PHE A 764 22.78 -2.40 21.38
N LEU A 765 23.46 -3.54 21.44
CA LEU A 765 23.85 -4.22 22.68
C LEU A 765 25.12 -3.62 23.32
N VAL A 766 25.88 -2.78 22.60
CA VAL A 766 27.09 -2.14 23.14
C VAL A 766 26.74 -1.28 24.37
N PRO A 767 27.48 -1.44 25.49
CA PRO A 767 27.37 -0.56 26.65
C PRO A 767 27.74 0.89 26.30
N GLY A 768 26.99 1.87 26.81
CA GLY A 768 27.24 3.29 26.54
C GLY A 768 26.53 3.84 25.30
N THR A 769 25.95 3.01 24.44
CA THR A 769 25.10 3.44 23.33
C THR A 769 23.91 4.24 23.82
N SER A 770 23.65 5.40 23.20
CA SER A 770 22.50 6.23 23.56
C SER A 770 21.18 5.56 23.16
N ASN A 771 20.10 5.85 23.89
CA ASN A 771 18.79 5.26 23.57
C ASN A 771 18.23 5.73 22.22
N THR A 772 18.65 6.91 21.74
CA THR A 772 18.30 7.43 20.42
C THR A 772 19.02 6.65 19.32
N GLU A 773 20.32 6.35 19.48
CA GLU A 773 21.05 5.47 18.56
C GLU A 773 20.45 4.06 18.53
N ARG A 774 20.13 3.51 19.71
CA ARG A 774 19.45 2.20 19.82
C ARG A 774 18.11 2.15 19.06
N LEU A 775 17.33 3.22 19.13
CA LEU A 775 16.07 3.30 18.40
C LEU A 775 16.31 3.36 16.88
N VAL A 776 17.32 4.10 16.41
CA VAL A 776 17.71 4.10 14.98
C VAL A 776 18.12 2.70 14.52
N TYR A 777 18.91 1.97 15.32
CA TYR A 777 19.26 0.58 15.01
C TYR A 777 18.05 -0.35 14.97
N LEU A 778 17.08 -0.20 15.88
CA LEU A 778 15.84 -0.99 15.85
C LEU A 778 15.03 -0.74 14.59
N LEU A 779 14.85 0.52 14.19
CA LEU A 779 14.11 0.87 12.96
C LEU A 779 14.82 0.33 11.71
N MET A 780 16.14 0.46 11.65
CA MET A 780 16.95 -0.08 10.55
C MET A 780 16.89 -1.61 10.49
N VAL A 781 17.06 -2.31 11.62
CA VAL A 781 17.01 -3.78 11.66
C VAL A 781 15.61 -4.28 11.28
N LEU A 782 14.54 -3.60 11.72
CA LEU A 782 13.19 -3.91 11.30
C LEU A 782 13.01 -3.73 9.79
N ALA A 783 13.50 -2.64 9.20
CA ALA A 783 13.44 -2.41 7.75
C ALA A 783 14.18 -3.50 6.95
N LEU A 784 15.40 -3.84 7.35
CA LEU A 784 16.19 -4.92 6.73
C LEU A 784 15.49 -6.27 6.89
N GLY A 785 14.92 -6.54 8.06
CA GLY A 785 14.14 -7.74 8.35
C GLY A 785 12.90 -7.87 7.47
N ILE A 786 12.15 -6.78 7.26
CA ILE A 786 11.01 -6.74 6.34
C ILE A 786 11.45 -7.07 4.92
N THR A 787 12.50 -6.40 4.41
CA THR A 787 12.99 -6.68 3.04
C THR A 787 13.50 -8.11 2.88
N THR A 788 14.12 -8.67 3.92
CA THR A 788 14.56 -10.08 3.91
C THR A 788 13.36 -11.03 3.97
N GLY A 789 12.31 -10.68 4.73
CA GLY A 789 11.08 -11.46 4.83
C GLY A 789 10.36 -11.62 3.49
N VAL A 790 10.31 -10.58 2.67
CA VAL A 790 9.72 -10.61 1.32
C VAL A 790 10.43 -11.59 0.37
N GLU A 791 11.71 -11.91 0.64
CA GLU A 791 12.45 -12.92 -0.14
C GLU A 791 12.17 -14.35 0.32
N LEU A 792 11.53 -14.52 1.48
CA LEU A 792 11.27 -15.81 2.12
C LEU A 792 9.80 -16.19 2.15
N VAL A 793 8.89 -15.22 2.20
CA VAL A 793 7.44 -15.43 2.23
C VAL A 793 6.71 -14.42 1.34
N ALA A 794 5.58 -14.83 0.78
CA ALA A 794 4.65 -14.04 0.00
C ALA A 794 3.21 -14.19 0.55
N LEU A 795 2.29 -13.37 0.07
CA LEU A 795 0.87 -13.43 0.41
C LEU A 795 0.15 -14.53 -0.40
N ASP A 796 -0.74 -15.29 0.22
CA ASP A 796 -1.44 -16.45 -0.39
C ASP A 796 -2.36 -16.06 -1.56
N VAL A 797 -2.93 -14.84 -1.53
CA VAL A 797 -3.83 -14.32 -2.58
C VAL A 797 -3.09 -13.40 -3.56
N ASP A 798 -1.77 -13.56 -3.67
CA ASP A 798 -0.92 -12.71 -4.49
C ASP A 798 -0.77 -13.24 -5.92
N ASN A 799 -0.75 -12.33 -6.90
CA ASN A 799 -0.37 -12.70 -8.26
C ASN A 799 1.16 -12.80 -8.32
N GLY A 800 1.71 -13.94 -7.89
CA GLY A 800 3.15 -14.08 -7.66
C GLY A 800 3.57 -13.50 -6.31
N ARG A 801 4.43 -12.47 -6.30
CA ARG A 801 4.83 -11.74 -5.08
C ARG A 801 4.56 -10.24 -5.15
N GLN A 802 3.63 -9.84 -6.02
CA GLN A 802 3.34 -8.45 -6.35
C GLN A 802 2.95 -7.61 -5.13
N ASN A 803 1.90 -8.00 -4.42
CA ASN A 803 1.41 -7.32 -3.22
C ASN A 803 2.40 -7.44 -2.06
N SER A 804 3.14 -8.54 -1.99
CA SER A 804 4.16 -8.78 -0.97
C SER A 804 5.28 -7.74 -1.09
N VAL A 805 5.89 -7.60 -2.27
CA VAL A 805 6.91 -6.56 -2.52
C VAL A 805 6.31 -5.18 -2.30
N PHE A 806 5.18 -4.89 -2.93
CA PHE A 806 4.53 -3.58 -2.89
C PHE A 806 4.26 -3.09 -1.46
N LYS A 807 3.53 -3.87 -0.66
CA LYS A 807 3.08 -3.44 0.67
C LYS A 807 4.26 -3.35 1.65
N PHE A 808 5.11 -4.36 1.67
CA PHE A 808 6.20 -4.44 2.65
C PHE A 808 7.39 -3.53 2.29
N TYR A 809 7.70 -3.30 1.01
CA TYR A 809 8.78 -2.37 0.64
C TYR A 809 8.40 -0.92 0.95
N LEU A 810 7.13 -0.53 0.84
CA LEU A 810 6.69 0.80 1.30
C LEU A 810 6.93 1.00 2.80
N GLN A 811 6.61 -0.01 3.63
CA GLN A 811 6.90 0.04 5.07
C GLN A 811 8.41 0.15 5.35
N ALA A 812 9.22 -0.66 4.65
CA ALA A 812 10.67 -0.62 4.76
C ALA A 812 11.23 0.75 4.31
N TRP A 813 10.67 1.36 3.26
CA TRP A 813 11.06 2.67 2.76
C TRP A 813 10.89 3.76 3.82
N LEU A 814 9.75 3.79 4.52
CA LEU A 814 9.52 4.78 5.59
C LEU A 814 10.52 4.61 6.74
N LEU A 815 10.76 3.37 7.19
CA LEU A 815 11.71 3.06 8.26
C LEU A 815 13.15 3.41 7.83
N PHE A 816 13.54 3.09 6.59
CA PHE A 816 14.83 3.45 6.01
C PHE A 816 15.00 4.96 5.86
N GLY A 817 14.00 5.68 5.37
CA GLY A 817 14.09 7.12 5.17
C GLY A 817 14.29 7.87 6.50
N VAL A 818 13.53 7.51 7.53
CA VAL A 818 13.68 8.12 8.87
C VAL A 818 15.04 7.79 9.48
N SER A 819 15.43 6.50 9.50
CA SER A 819 16.71 6.08 10.06
C SER A 819 17.91 6.67 9.30
N SER A 820 17.85 6.71 7.97
CA SER A 820 18.89 7.32 7.13
C SER A 820 18.98 8.83 7.30
N GLY A 821 17.85 9.54 7.45
CA GLY A 821 17.87 10.98 7.68
C GLY A 821 18.58 11.37 8.99
N VAL A 822 18.30 10.63 10.07
CA VAL A 822 19.00 10.80 11.36
C VAL A 822 20.48 10.41 11.24
N ALA A 823 20.78 9.25 10.65
CA ALA A 823 22.14 8.77 10.44
C ALA A 823 22.98 9.74 9.60
N LEU A 824 22.41 10.30 8.53
CA LEU A 824 23.07 11.27 7.68
C LEU A 824 23.43 12.54 8.46
N ALA A 825 22.53 13.08 9.28
CA ALA A 825 22.83 14.26 10.09
C ALA A 825 23.99 14.02 11.08
N TRP A 826 24.03 12.85 11.73
CA TRP A 826 25.15 12.45 12.59
C TRP A 826 26.46 12.24 11.82
N LEU A 827 26.39 11.66 10.63
CA LEU A 827 27.54 11.47 9.75
C LEU A 827 28.11 12.81 9.28
N LEU A 828 27.28 13.71 8.74
CA LEU A 828 27.72 15.03 8.25
C LEU A 828 28.47 15.82 9.33
N GLN A 829 27.99 15.76 10.58
CA GLN A 829 28.67 16.39 11.71
C GLN A 829 30.01 15.74 12.06
N SER A 830 30.12 14.42 11.89
CA SER A 830 31.33 13.64 12.17
C SER A 830 32.39 13.81 11.08
N VAL A 831 31.94 13.89 9.83
CA VAL A 831 32.75 13.95 8.62
C VAL A 831 33.52 15.27 8.49
N GLN A 832 33.07 16.36 9.13
CA GLN A 832 33.84 17.61 9.25
C GLN A 832 35.23 17.44 9.88
N ARG A 833 35.48 16.31 10.56
CA ARG A 833 36.78 15.97 11.16
C ARG A 833 37.62 15.03 10.29
N TRP A 834 37.08 14.55 9.18
CA TRP A 834 37.80 13.67 8.27
C TRP A 834 38.77 14.49 7.43
N ASN A 835 39.84 13.86 6.95
CA ASN A 835 40.71 14.51 5.97
C ASN A 835 39.97 14.66 4.63
N VAL A 836 40.47 15.54 3.77
CA VAL A 836 39.83 15.87 2.49
C VAL A 836 39.62 14.64 1.59
N VAL A 837 40.52 13.66 1.63
CA VAL A 837 40.45 12.45 0.80
C VAL A 837 39.29 11.57 1.22
N TRP A 838 39.20 11.19 2.50
CA TRP A 838 38.11 10.37 3.00
C TRP A 838 36.76 11.09 2.93
N TYR A 839 36.79 12.41 3.14
CA TYR A 839 35.62 13.25 2.91
C TYR A 839 35.12 13.16 1.46
N ALA A 840 36.01 13.37 0.49
CA ALA A 840 35.66 13.33 -0.93
C ALA A 840 35.20 11.92 -1.37
N LEU A 841 35.92 10.86 -0.94
CA LEU A 841 35.58 9.47 -1.25
C LEU A 841 34.20 9.06 -0.73
N TRP A 842 33.71 9.66 0.36
CA TRP A 842 32.38 9.41 0.89
C TRP A 842 31.32 10.36 0.31
N GLN A 843 31.66 11.65 0.15
CA GLN A 843 30.72 12.67 -0.31
C GLN A 843 30.37 12.50 -1.79
N LEU A 844 31.33 12.16 -2.66
CA LEU A 844 31.08 12.03 -4.10
C LEU A 844 30.02 10.96 -4.40
N PRO A 845 30.13 9.70 -3.89
CA PRO A 845 29.05 8.72 -4.05
C PRO A 845 27.72 9.20 -3.47
N LEU A 846 27.71 9.81 -2.28
CA LEU A 846 26.49 10.30 -1.66
C LEU A 846 25.77 11.32 -2.55
N VAL A 847 26.50 12.33 -3.05
CA VAL A 847 25.94 13.38 -3.90
C VAL A 847 25.43 12.78 -5.22
N SER A 848 26.16 11.84 -5.81
CA SER A 848 25.71 11.13 -7.01
C SER A 848 24.41 10.37 -6.77
N LEU A 849 24.32 9.58 -5.70
CA LEU A 849 23.13 8.81 -5.35
C LEU A 849 21.92 9.72 -5.09
N VAL A 850 22.12 10.83 -4.36
CA VAL A 850 21.05 11.82 -4.11
C VAL A 850 20.62 12.48 -5.42
N THR A 851 21.56 12.85 -6.29
CA THR A 851 21.25 13.47 -7.59
C THR A 851 20.45 12.52 -8.47
N VAL A 852 20.83 11.25 -8.53
CA VAL A 852 20.10 10.22 -9.29
C VAL A 852 18.70 10.00 -8.73
N ALA A 853 18.56 9.91 -7.40
CA ALA A 853 17.26 9.78 -6.74
C ALA A 853 16.32 10.98 -7.00
N PHE A 854 16.87 12.18 -7.23
CA PHE A 854 16.12 13.37 -7.61
C PHE A 854 15.63 13.39 -9.05
N LEU A 855 16.19 12.55 -9.94
CA LEU A 855 15.74 12.52 -11.34
C LEU A 855 14.30 12.02 -11.43
N TYR A 856 13.94 11.02 -10.62
CA TYR A 856 12.60 10.43 -10.64
C TYR A 856 11.47 11.45 -10.44
N PRO A 857 11.42 12.25 -9.35
CA PRO A 857 10.33 13.19 -9.16
C PRO A 857 10.22 14.23 -10.29
N ILE A 858 11.32 14.58 -10.95
CA ILE A 858 11.31 15.52 -12.07
C ILE A 858 10.71 14.85 -13.32
N THR A 859 11.28 13.73 -13.74
CA THR A 859 10.88 13.05 -14.99
C THR A 859 9.49 12.43 -14.89
N ALA A 860 9.16 11.81 -13.75
CA ALA A 860 7.87 11.19 -13.51
C ALA A 860 6.75 12.23 -13.45
N THR A 861 6.96 13.38 -12.79
CA THR A 861 5.93 14.44 -12.71
C THR A 861 5.64 15.04 -14.08
N GLN A 862 6.69 15.33 -14.86
CA GLN A 862 6.53 15.79 -16.23
C GLN A 862 5.77 14.77 -17.08
N ALA A 863 6.14 13.49 -16.99
CA ALA A 863 5.44 12.42 -17.71
C ALA A 863 3.95 12.38 -17.34
N ARG A 864 3.60 12.56 -16.07
CA ARG A 864 2.20 12.55 -15.60
C ARG A 864 1.41 13.78 -16.02
N TRP A 865 2.03 14.95 -16.13
CA TRP A 865 1.35 16.14 -16.67
C TRP A 865 1.02 16.00 -18.16
N LEU A 866 1.88 15.30 -18.92
CA LEU A 866 1.63 15.00 -20.32
C LEU A 866 0.60 13.88 -20.51
N ASP A 867 0.45 13.01 -19.52
CA ASP A 867 -0.44 11.84 -19.56
C ASP A 867 -1.86 12.15 -19.04
N ARG A 868 -2.63 12.89 -19.86
CA ARG A 868 -4.03 13.29 -19.62
C ARG A 868 -4.93 12.94 -20.81
N PHE A 869 -6.25 12.89 -20.59
CA PHE A 869 -7.22 12.66 -21.68
C PHE A 869 -7.23 13.79 -22.71
N ASP A 870 -7.37 15.04 -22.25
CA ASP A 870 -7.19 16.25 -23.06
C ASP A 870 -6.76 17.41 -22.15
N GLY A 871 -5.45 17.47 -21.87
CA GLY A 871 -4.88 18.47 -20.98
C GLY A 871 -4.97 19.90 -21.53
N ALA A 872 -4.98 20.06 -22.86
CA ALA A 872 -5.03 21.36 -23.53
C ALA A 872 -6.43 21.99 -23.40
N ALA A 873 -7.49 21.21 -23.61
CA ALA A 873 -8.86 21.69 -23.46
C ALA A 873 -9.26 21.87 -21.98
N THR A 874 -8.89 20.92 -21.12
CA THR A 874 -9.30 20.94 -19.70
C THR A 874 -8.57 22.01 -18.88
N GLY A 875 -7.30 22.28 -19.20
CA GLY A 875 -6.46 23.21 -18.44
C GLY A 875 -6.16 22.76 -17.00
N PRO A 876 -5.54 23.65 -16.19
CA PRO A 876 -5.32 23.41 -14.76
C PRO A 876 -6.61 23.61 -13.96
N THR A 877 -6.98 22.62 -13.15
CA THR A 877 -8.19 22.65 -12.32
C THR A 877 -8.03 21.74 -11.11
N LEU A 878 -8.87 21.92 -10.09
CA LEU A 878 -9.00 20.98 -8.98
C LEU A 878 -10.16 20.02 -9.17
N ASP A 879 -11.10 20.30 -10.09
CA ASP A 879 -12.25 19.41 -10.32
C ASP A 879 -11.79 18.15 -11.04
N GLY A 880 -11.73 17.04 -10.30
CA GLY A 880 -11.33 15.74 -10.81
C GLY A 880 -12.24 15.15 -11.90
N LEU A 881 -13.42 15.75 -12.14
CA LEU A 881 -14.35 15.33 -13.21
C LEU A 881 -14.29 16.22 -14.46
N ALA A 882 -13.52 17.30 -14.44
CA ALA A 882 -13.47 18.25 -15.56
C ALA A 882 -13.04 17.59 -16.88
N TYR A 883 -12.16 16.59 -16.82
CA TYR A 883 -11.69 15.85 -18.01
C TYR A 883 -12.83 15.16 -18.76
N MET A 884 -13.94 14.81 -18.10
CA MET A 884 -15.07 14.13 -18.75
C MET A 884 -15.79 15.01 -19.78
N GLN A 885 -15.60 16.34 -19.75
CA GLN A 885 -16.22 17.22 -20.74
C GLN A 885 -15.56 17.13 -22.12
N HIS A 886 -14.30 16.71 -22.17
CA HIS A 886 -13.47 16.69 -23.39
C HIS A 886 -12.86 15.32 -23.69
N GLY A 887 -12.82 14.42 -22.71
CA GLY A 887 -12.19 13.12 -22.83
C GLY A 887 -12.91 12.18 -23.81
N ILE A 888 -12.11 11.46 -24.58
CA ILE A 888 -12.54 10.39 -25.48
C ILE A 888 -11.97 9.05 -25.00
N TYR A 889 -12.73 7.98 -25.25
CA TYR A 889 -12.37 6.62 -24.85
C TYR A 889 -12.75 5.62 -25.91
N GLY A 890 -11.86 4.65 -26.13
CA GLY A 890 -12.02 3.59 -27.11
C GLY A 890 -12.34 2.26 -26.44
N MET A 891 -13.44 1.62 -26.84
CA MET A 891 -13.84 0.29 -26.39
C MET A 891 -14.44 -0.51 -27.55
N ASN A 892 -14.05 -1.77 -27.71
CA ASN A 892 -14.53 -2.66 -28.77
C ASN A 892 -14.40 -2.07 -30.19
N GLY A 893 -13.34 -1.29 -30.44
CA GLY A 893 -13.12 -0.61 -31.74
C GLY A 893 -13.96 0.65 -31.95
N VAL A 894 -14.88 0.98 -31.04
CA VAL A 894 -15.70 2.18 -31.07
C VAL A 894 -15.13 3.22 -30.11
N TRP A 895 -15.02 4.45 -30.58
CA TRP A 895 -14.59 5.59 -29.77
C TRP A 895 -15.79 6.48 -29.45
N PHE A 896 -15.89 6.95 -28.22
CA PHE A 896 -16.96 7.82 -27.74
C PHE A 896 -16.43 8.86 -26.74
N ASN A 897 -17.18 9.95 -26.54
CA ASN A 897 -16.84 10.98 -25.57
C ASN A 897 -17.55 10.77 -24.22
N PHE A 898 -16.98 11.31 -23.15
CA PHE A 898 -17.52 11.19 -21.79
C PHE A 898 -18.59 12.24 -21.42
N ARG A 899 -18.97 13.14 -22.33
CA ARG A 899 -19.83 14.28 -22.00
C ARG A 899 -21.25 13.86 -21.61
N GLY A 900 -21.80 12.84 -22.28
CA GLY A 900 -23.10 12.28 -21.95
C GLY A 900 -23.14 11.68 -20.54
N ASP A 901 -22.13 10.87 -20.20
CA ASP A 901 -21.96 10.32 -18.84
C ASP A 901 -21.79 11.44 -17.80
N TYR A 902 -21.02 12.49 -18.10
CA TYR A 902 -20.83 13.64 -17.21
C TYR A 902 -22.16 14.34 -16.88
N GLN A 903 -22.99 14.62 -17.90
CA GLN A 903 -24.28 15.28 -17.71
C GLN A 903 -25.25 14.39 -16.93
N LEU A 904 -25.30 13.10 -17.25
CA LEU A 904 -26.14 12.14 -16.53
C LEU A 904 -25.74 12.04 -15.05
N ILE A 905 -24.45 11.92 -14.76
CA ILE A 905 -23.93 11.86 -13.38
C ILE A 905 -24.31 13.11 -12.59
N ARG A 906 -24.16 14.31 -13.18
CA ARG A 906 -24.55 15.57 -12.54
C ARG A 906 -26.04 15.62 -12.27
N TRP A 907 -26.87 15.26 -13.26
CA TRP A 907 -28.31 15.19 -13.09
C TRP A 907 -28.70 14.20 -11.97
N MET A 908 -28.07 13.03 -11.90
CA MET A 908 -28.35 12.04 -10.86
C MET A 908 -27.96 12.54 -9.46
N GLN A 909 -26.83 13.24 -9.33
CA GLN A 909 -26.40 13.86 -8.08
C GLN A 909 -27.40 14.92 -7.58
N GLU A 910 -28.03 15.65 -8.50
CA GLU A 910 -28.96 16.74 -8.17
C GLU A 910 -30.38 16.26 -7.89
N ASN A 911 -30.84 15.20 -8.57
CA ASN A 911 -32.25 14.83 -8.60
C ASN A 911 -32.59 13.53 -7.85
N LEU A 912 -31.64 12.60 -7.68
CA LEU A 912 -31.94 11.32 -7.03
C LEU A 912 -31.91 11.43 -5.50
N GLN A 913 -32.98 10.94 -4.89
CA GLN A 913 -33.19 10.90 -3.44
C GLN A 913 -32.79 9.54 -2.88
N GLY A 914 -32.15 9.51 -1.72
CA GLY A 914 -31.74 8.27 -1.04
C GLY A 914 -30.62 7.52 -1.75
N THR A 915 -30.59 6.20 -1.60
CA THR A 915 -29.57 5.31 -2.19
C THR A 915 -30.21 4.27 -3.12
N PRO A 916 -30.96 4.68 -4.16
CA PRO A 916 -31.63 3.74 -5.05
C PRO A 916 -30.61 2.86 -5.78
N THR A 917 -30.95 1.59 -5.99
CA THR A 917 -30.13 0.69 -6.81
C THR A 917 -30.26 1.07 -8.28
N ILE A 918 -29.13 1.32 -8.91
CA ILE A 918 -29.04 1.54 -10.35
C ILE A 918 -28.59 0.26 -11.04
N VAL A 919 -28.86 0.15 -12.34
CA VAL A 919 -28.17 -0.81 -13.20
C VAL A 919 -27.50 -0.06 -14.34
N GLU A 920 -26.24 -0.39 -14.56
CA GLU A 920 -25.38 0.19 -15.59
C GLU A 920 -24.53 -0.91 -16.25
N ALA A 921 -23.87 -0.59 -17.36
CA ALA A 921 -23.00 -1.54 -18.04
C ALA A 921 -21.87 -2.03 -17.13
N GLN A 922 -21.64 -3.35 -17.17
CA GLN A 922 -20.50 -4.00 -16.54
C GLN A 922 -19.40 -4.20 -17.59
N ALA A 923 -18.22 -3.66 -17.30
CA ALA A 923 -17.01 -3.82 -18.11
C ALA A 923 -15.92 -4.53 -17.30
N VAL A 924 -14.93 -5.09 -18.00
CA VAL A 924 -13.74 -5.70 -17.38
C VAL A 924 -12.99 -4.63 -16.57
N GLU A 925 -12.27 -5.05 -15.55
CA GLU A 925 -11.51 -4.16 -14.68
C GLU A 925 -10.60 -3.21 -15.47
N TYR A 926 -10.44 -1.99 -14.95
CA TYR A 926 -9.64 -0.92 -15.56
C TYR A 926 -10.16 -0.40 -16.91
N GLN A 927 -11.30 -0.92 -17.40
CA GLN A 927 -12.07 -0.30 -18.49
C GLN A 927 -13.12 0.65 -17.94
N TRP A 928 -13.70 1.48 -18.82
CA TRP A 928 -14.73 2.48 -18.49
C TRP A 928 -16.08 1.88 -18.07
N GLY A 929 -16.10 1.05 -17.02
CA GLY A 929 -17.30 0.48 -16.40
C GLY A 929 -17.56 1.04 -15.01
N SER A 930 -18.78 0.80 -14.50
CA SER A 930 -19.21 1.25 -13.15
C SER A 930 -19.11 2.77 -12.93
N ARG A 931 -19.05 3.54 -14.02
CA ARG A 931 -18.70 4.96 -13.99
C ARG A 931 -19.76 5.80 -13.28
N ILE A 932 -21.03 5.40 -13.26
CA ILE A 932 -22.06 6.13 -12.54
C ILE A 932 -21.96 5.84 -11.05
N ALA A 933 -21.86 4.57 -10.65
CA ALA A 933 -21.67 4.17 -9.25
C ALA A 933 -20.42 4.83 -8.65
N ASN A 934 -19.32 4.89 -9.41
CA ASN A 934 -18.06 5.52 -8.98
C ASN A 934 -18.24 6.98 -8.58
N ASN A 935 -19.02 7.73 -9.35
CA ASN A 935 -19.15 9.17 -9.21
C ASN A 935 -20.34 9.60 -8.34
N THR A 936 -21.33 8.73 -8.13
CA THR A 936 -22.55 9.05 -7.36
C THR A 936 -22.57 8.38 -5.99
N GLY A 937 -21.76 7.33 -5.79
CA GLY A 937 -21.81 6.46 -4.61
C GLY A 937 -23.11 5.65 -4.52
N LEU A 938 -23.90 5.58 -5.59
CA LEU A 938 -25.12 4.76 -5.64
C LEU A 938 -24.77 3.28 -5.89
N PRO A 939 -25.50 2.35 -5.27
CA PRO A 939 -25.28 0.92 -5.48
C PRO A 939 -25.69 0.50 -6.89
N THR A 940 -24.79 -0.21 -7.60
CA THR A 940 -25.11 -0.95 -8.82
C THR A 940 -25.16 -2.45 -8.57
N VAL A 941 -25.85 -3.21 -9.43
CA VAL A 941 -25.98 -4.68 -9.34
C VAL A 941 -24.63 -5.35 -9.14
N ILE A 942 -23.63 -4.97 -9.95
CA ILE A 942 -22.24 -5.37 -9.79
C ILE A 942 -21.31 -4.36 -10.47
N GLY A 943 -20.26 -3.94 -9.77
CA GLY A 943 -19.18 -3.12 -10.33
C GLY A 943 -18.03 -3.96 -10.87
N TRP A 944 -16.79 -3.56 -10.58
CA TRP A 944 -15.61 -4.34 -10.95
C TRP A 944 -15.51 -5.67 -10.18
N ARG A 945 -15.52 -6.77 -10.94
CA ARG A 945 -15.68 -8.15 -10.45
C ARG A 945 -14.51 -8.61 -9.58
N PHE A 946 -13.28 -8.34 -10.00
CA PHE A 946 -12.06 -8.77 -9.33
C PHE A 946 -11.92 -8.08 -7.98
N HIS A 947 -12.20 -6.78 -7.89
CA HIS A 947 -12.18 -6.04 -6.64
C HIS A 947 -13.22 -6.57 -5.67
N GLN A 948 -14.43 -6.89 -6.13
CA GLN A 948 -15.42 -7.57 -5.29
C GLN A 948 -14.93 -8.94 -4.82
N SER A 949 -14.22 -9.69 -5.66
CA SER A 949 -13.67 -11.00 -5.31
C SER A 949 -12.55 -10.90 -4.25
N GLN A 950 -11.68 -9.89 -4.36
CA GLN A 950 -10.59 -9.64 -3.42
C GLN A 950 -11.09 -9.22 -2.03
N GLN A 951 -12.17 -8.44 -1.96
CA GLN A 951 -12.76 -7.99 -0.70
C GLN A 951 -13.56 -9.09 0.00
N ARG A 952 -14.08 -10.04 -0.78
CA ARG A 952 -15.07 -11.01 -0.36
C ARG A 952 -14.53 -12.44 -0.48
N ASN A 953 -13.38 -12.71 0.16
CA ASN A 953 -12.69 -14.01 0.12
C ASN A 953 -13.38 -15.08 1.01
N VAL A 954 -14.64 -15.37 0.70
CA VAL A 954 -15.44 -16.42 1.33
C VAL A 954 -15.75 -17.50 0.31
N LEU A 955 -15.71 -18.76 0.73
CA LEU A 955 -16.09 -19.92 -0.09
C LEU A 955 -17.43 -19.67 -0.82
N ASN A 956 -17.45 -19.88 -2.13
CA ASN A 956 -18.60 -19.71 -3.04
C ASN A 956 -19.08 -18.27 -3.31
N LEU A 957 -18.44 -17.24 -2.75
CA LEU A 957 -18.80 -15.84 -3.03
C LEU A 957 -18.35 -15.39 -4.43
N GLY A 958 -17.27 -15.96 -4.96
CA GLY A 958 -16.84 -15.79 -6.35
C GLY A 958 -17.93 -16.19 -7.37
N ASN A 959 -18.68 -17.26 -7.11
CA ASN A 959 -19.78 -17.70 -7.97
C ASN A 959 -20.96 -16.72 -7.92
N ARG A 960 -21.27 -16.15 -6.75
CA ARG A 960 -22.31 -15.11 -6.63
C ARG A 960 -21.95 -13.84 -7.40
N ILE A 961 -20.68 -13.45 -7.35
CA ILE A 961 -20.17 -12.32 -8.12
C ILE A 961 -20.33 -12.58 -9.63
N TRP A 962 -19.93 -13.76 -10.11
CA TRP A 962 -20.12 -14.15 -11.51
C TRP A 962 -21.60 -14.21 -11.93
N ASN A 963 -22.48 -14.72 -11.07
CA ASN A 963 -23.92 -14.72 -11.34
C ASN A 963 -24.46 -13.31 -11.51
N ARG A 964 -24.02 -12.33 -10.70
CA ARG A 964 -24.42 -10.94 -10.91
C ARG A 964 -23.92 -10.37 -12.24
N VAL A 965 -22.69 -10.70 -12.64
CA VAL A 965 -22.15 -10.33 -13.97
C VAL A 965 -23.01 -10.90 -15.09
N ASN A 966 -23.32 -12.20 -15.02
CA ASN A 966 -24.18 -12.87 -16.00
C ASN A 966 -25.59 -12.29 -16.02
N ASN A 967 -26.14 -11.93 -14.86
CA ASN A 967 -27.44 -11.28 -14.76
C ASN A 967 -27.45 -9.90 -15.42
N VAL A 968 -26.41 -9.08 -15.24
CA VAL A 968 -26.32 -7.77 -15.93
C VAL A 968 -26.20 -7.97 -17.45
N GLN A 969 -25.41 -8.96 -17.89
CA GLN A 969 -25.32 -9.30 -19.31
C GLN A 969 -26.68 -9.71 -19.89
N ALA A 970 -27.39 -10.62 -19.21
CA ALA A 970 -28.73 -11.07 -19.59
C ALA A 970 -29.72 -9.90 -19.58
N PHE A 971 -29.65 -9.04 -18.55
CA PHE A 971 -30.50 -7.87 -18.40
C PHE A 971 -30.42 -6.90 -19.57
N TYR A 972 -29.26 -6.70 -20.18
CA TYR A 972 -29.11 -5.80 -21.34
C TYR A 972 -29.25 -6.50 -22.69
N THR A 973 -28.90 -7.79 -22.78
CA THR A 973 -28.82 -8.50 -24.07
C THR A 973 -30.11 -9.24 -24.44
N LEU A 974 -30.80 -9.87 -23.49
CA LEU A 974 -32.02 -10.63 -23.79
C LEU A 974 -33.20 -9.71 -24.11
N PRO A 975 -34.04 -10.04 -25.10
CA PRO A 975 -35.22 -9.24 -25.44
C PRO A 975 -36.41 -9.46 -24.49
N ASP A 976 -36.36 -10.50 -23.67
CA ASP A 976 -37.45 -10.94 -22.78
C ASP A 976 -37.70 -9.94 -21.63
N ILE A 977 -38.94 -9.46 -21.52
CA ILE A 977 -39.35 -8.54 -20.45
C ILE A 977 -39.46 -9.27 -19.11
N ASP A 978 -39.93 -10.52 -19.08
CA ASP A 978 -40.06 -11.35 -17.88
C ASP A 978 -38.74 -11.42 -17.11
N VAL A 979 -37.65 -11.73 -17.82
CA VAL A 979 -36.31 -11.83 -17.24
C VAL A 979 -35.85 -10.47 -16.69
N ALA A 980 -36.08 -9.38 -17.44
CA ALA A 980 -35.72 -8.04 -16.98
C ALA A 980 -36.51 -7.65 -15.72
N TRP A 981 -37.81 -7.98 -15.68
CA TRP A 981 -38.69 -7.69 -14.55
C TRP A 981 -38.30 -8.48 -13.29
N ASP A 982 -38.01 -9.78 -13.44
CA ASP A 982 -37.52 -10.62 -12.34
C ASP A 982 -36.23 -10.08 -11.73
N LEU A 983 -35.30 -9.60 -12.58
CA LEU A 983 -34.05 -8.99 -12.13
C LEU A 983 -34.26 -7.63 -11.47
N ILE A 984 -35.21 -6.81 -11.96
CA ILE A 984 -35.62 -5.56 -11.33
C ILE A 984 -36.09 -5.82 -9.89
N GLN A 985 -36.99 -6.79 -9.71
CA GLN A 985 -37.52 -7.14 -8.40
C GLN A 985 -36.44 -7.76 -7.49
N PHE A 986 -35.62 -8.65 -8.03
CA PHE A 986 -34.62 -9.38 -7.25
C PHE A 986 -33.51 -8.47 -6.68
N TYR A 987 -32.98 -7.55 -7.49
CA TYR A 987 -31.94 -6.61 -7.04
C TYR A 987 -32.51 -5.29 -6.50
N GLY A 988 -33.82 -5.08 -6.58
CA GLY A 988 -34.47 -3.81 -6.23
C GLY A 988 -33.99 -2.66 -7.11
N ILE A 989 -33.88 -2.90 -8.43
CA ILE A 989 -33.42 -1.88 -9.39
C ILE A 989 -34.49 -0.81 -9.50
N GLU A 990 -34.12 0.45 -9.26
CA GLU A 990 -35.02 1.59 -9.38
C GLU A 990 -34.72 2.42 -10.64
N TYR A 991 -33.46 2.44 -11.09
CA TYR A 991 -33.05 3.19 -12.27
C TYR A 991 -32.21 2.36 -13.23
N ILE A 992 -32.53 2.47 -14.53
CA ILE A 992 -31.88 1.73 -15.62
C ILE A 992 -31.21 2.74 -16.55
N VAL A 993 -29.91 2.56 -16.75
CA VAL A 993 -29.10 3.44 -17.59
C VAL A 993 -29.00 2.85 -18.99
N VAL A 994 -29.22 3.67 -20.02
CA VAL A 994 -28.93 3.30 -21.41
C VAL A 994 -28.20 4.47 -22.08
N GLY A 995 -26.87 4.46 -22.00
CA GLY A 995 -25.99 5.43 -22.66
C GLY A 995 -25.09 4.81 -23.72
N ASN A 996 -24.11 5.59 -24.19
CA ASN A 996 -23.11 5.15 -25.18
C ASN A 996 -22.42 3.82 -24.80
N LEU A 997 -22.03 3.68 -23.54
CA LEU A 997 -21.34 2.47 -23.07
C LEU A 997 -22.23 1.23 -23.14
N GLU A 998 -23.47 1.32 -22.66
CA GLU A 998 -24.43 0.22 -22.74
C GLU A 998 -24.69 -0.18 -24.20
N ARG A 999 -24.79 0.79 -25.12
CA ARG A 999 -24.97 0.55 -26.57
C ARG A 999 -23.78 -0.19 -27.19
N ILE A 1000 -22.56 0.24 -26.86
CA ILE A 1000 -21.32 -0.36 -27.38
C ILE A 1000 -21.11 -1.78 -26.81
N GLN A 1001 -21.40 -1.98 -25.52
CA GLN A 1001 -21.15 -3.26 -24.85
C GLN A 1001 -22.17 -4.34 -25.22
N TYR A 1002 -23.44 -3.96 -25.42
CA TYR A 1002 -24.55 -4.91 -25.57
C TYR A 1002 -25.13 -4.94 -27.00
N GLY A 1003 -24.25 -4.76 -28.00
CA GLY A 1003 -24.52 -5.10 -29.40
C GLY A 1003 -25.40 -4.12 -30.18
N ASP A 1004 -25.66 -2.92 -29.64
CA ASP A 1004 -26.45 -1.89 -30.31
C ASP A 1004 -25.68 -1.18 -31.42
N VAL A 1005 -24.35 -1.12 -31.27
CA VAL A 1005 -23.41 -0.54 -32.24
C VAL A 1005 -22.64 -1.65 -32.94
N GLN A 1006 -22.72 -1.73 -34.26
CA GLN A 1006 -21.97 -2.70 -35.05
C GLN A 1006 -21.39 -2.05 -36.31
N GLU A 1007 -20.18 -2.46 -36.70
CA GLU A 1007 -19.57 -2.06 -37.96
C GLU A 1007 -20.21 -2.85 -39.10
N ASN A 1008 -20.74 -2.14 -40.11
CA ASN A 1008 -21.25 -2.79 -41.30
C ASN A 1008 -20.08 -3.33 -42.13
N PRO A 1009 -19.96 -4.66 -42.33
CA PRO A 1009 -18.80 -5.27 -42.96
C PRO A 1009 -18.64 -4.90 -44.45
N LEU A 1010 -19.69 -4.39 -45.11
CA LEU A 1010 -19.67 -4.01 -46.52
C LEU A 1010 -19.25 -2.55 -46.74
N THR A 1011 -19.54 -1.67 -45.77
CA THR A 1011 -19.31 -0.21 -45.91
C THR A 1011 -18.24 0.33 -44.95
N GLY A 1012 -17.86 -0.45 -43.94
CA GLY A 1012 -17.02 0.01 -42.83
C GLY A 1012 -17.69 1.10 -41.96
N GLN A 1013 -18.99 1.34 -42.14
CA GLN A 1013 -19.73 2.34 -41.38
C GLN A 1013 -20.44 1.71 -40.19
N PHE A 1014 -20.34 2.35 -39.02
CA PHE A 1014 -21.07 1.94 -37.83
C PHE A 1014 -22.57 2.26 -37.96
N GLN A 1015 -23.40 1.31 -37.53
CA GLN A 1015 -24.86 1.43 -37.40
C GLN A 1015 -25.25 1.30 -35.92
N THR A 1016 -26.32 1.99 -35.51
CA THR A 1016 -26.85 2.00 -34.13
C THR A 1016 -28.30 1.51 -34.08
N GLY A 1017 -28.81 1.14 -32.88
CA GLY A 1017 -30.21 0.74 -32.71
C GLY A 1017 -30.48 -0.73 -33.06
N LEU A 1018 -29.44 -1.57 -33.11
CA LEU A 1018 -29.54 -2.97 -33.52
C LEU A 1018 -29.88 -3.92 -32.36
N SER A 1019 -29.84 -3.45 -31.10
CA SER A 1019 -30.03 -4.31 -29.95
C SER A 1019 -31.51 -4.44 -29.57
N ALA A 1020 -32.10 -5.62 -29.85
CA ALA A 1020 -33.43 -5.97 -29.36
C ALA A 1020 -33.50 -5.97 -27.83
N GLY A 1021 -32.38 -6.30 -27.16
CA GLY A 1021 -32.25 -6.25 -25.72
C GLY A 1021 -32.37 -4.83 -25.16
N LEU A 1022 -31.79 -3.81 -25.78
CA LEU A 1022 -31.95 -2.42 -25.32
C LEU A 1022 -33.32 -1.83 -25.71
N ALA A 1023 -33.83 -2.17 -26.89
CA ALA A 1023 -35.14 -1.71 -27.37
C ALA A 1023 -36.30 -2.15 -26.44
N LYS A 1024 -36.12 -3.21 -25.65
CA LYS A 1024 -37.14 -3.66 -24.69
C LYS A 1024 -37.48 -2.60 -23.64
N PHE A 1025 -36.52 -1.76 -23.22
CA PHE A 1025 -36.79 -0.75 -22.18
C PHE A 1025 -37.71 0.36 -22.69
N ASP A 1026 -37.58 0.76 -23.96
CA ASP A 1026 -38.54 1.66 -24.61
C ASP A 1026 -39.93 1.03 -24.67
N ARG A 1027 -40.04 -0.27 -24.95
CA ARG A 1027 -41.30 -1.01 -24.91
C ARG A 1027 -41.89 -1.07 -23.49
N MET A 1028 -41.08 -1.35 -22.48
CA MET A 1028 -41.52 -1.35 -21.08
C MET A 1028 -42.00 0.05 -20.64
N ALA A 1029 -41.39 1.12 -21.15
CA ALA A 1029 -41.84 2.48 -20.91
C ALA A 1029 -43.20 2.77 -21.58
N GLN A 1030 -43.40 2.32 -22.82
CA GLN A 1030 -44.69 2.42 -23.52
C GLN A 1030 -45.80 1.64 -22.80
N LEU A 1031 -45.46 0.52 -22.16
CA LEU A 1031 -46.38 -0.30 -21.37
C LEU A 1031 -46.64 0.27 -19.95
N GLY A 1032 -45.99 1.38 -19.58
CA GLY A 1032 -46.19 2.05 -18.29
C GLY A 1032 -45.46 1.40 -17.11
N TRP A 1033 -44.53 0.47 -17.36
CA TRP A 1033 -43.70 -0.14 -16.31
C TRP A 1033 -42.46 0.68 -15.98
N LEU A 1034 -41.97 1.45 -16.96
CA LEU A 1034 -40.85 2.37 -16.80
C LEU A 1034 -41.28 3.80 -17.18
N GLU A 1035 -40.62 4.78 -16.59
CA GLU A 1035 -40.74 6.20 -16.94
C GLU A 1035 -39.37 6.72 -17.41
N VAL A 1036 -39.31 7.43 -18.53
CA VAL A 1036 -38.07 8.13 -18.96
C VAL A 1036 -37.96 9.42 -18.16
N VAL A 1037 -37.01 9.47 -17.23
CA VAL A 1037 -36.81 10.63 -16.32
C VAL A 1037 -35.67 11.55 -16.77
N TYR A 1038 -34.80 11.06 -17.65
CA TYR A 1038 -33.74 11.84 -18.27
C TYR A 1038 -33.52 11.36 -19.70
N GLU A 1039 -33.39 12.30 -20.62
CA GLU A 1039 -33.07 12.07 -22.03
C GLU A 1039 -32.18 13.21 -22.54
N GLN A 1040 -31.06 12.85 -23.17
CA GLN A 1040 -30.17 13.81 -23.83
C GLN A 1040 -29.66 13.24 -25.15
N PRO A 1041 -29.57 14.07 -26.21
CA PRO A 1041 -28.99 13.64 -27.47
C PRO A 1041 -27.48 13.45 -27.32
N SER A 1042 -26.97 12.36 -27.90
CA SER A 1042 -25.58 11.94 -27.81
C SER A 1042 -25.09 11.45 -29.18
N CYS A 1043 -23.79 11.37 -29.36
CA CYS A 1043 -23.17 11.01 -30.63
C CYS A 1043 -22.11 9.93 -30.44
N ILE A 1044 -22.24 8.83 -31.17
CA ILE A 1044 -21.28 7.72 -31.15
C ILE A 1044 -20.19 8.00 -32.20
N ILE A 1045 -19.26 8.89 -31.86
CA ILE A 1045 -18.07 9.16 -32.68
C ILE A 1045 -16.79 9.28 -31.86
N GLY A 1046 -15.66 9.01 -32.50
CA GLY A 1046 -14.35 9.04 -31.88
C GLY A 1046 -13.67 10.39 -31.70
N ALA A 1047 -14.27 11.46 -32.22
CA ALA A 1047 -13.87 12.83 -31.95
C ALA A 1047 -14.92 13.50 -31.05
N ALA A 1048 -14.56 14.55 -30.32
CA ALA A 1048 -15.55 15.37 -29.62
C ALA A 1048 -16.18 16.36 -30.61
N ILE A 1049 -17.17 15.94 -31.41
CA ILE A 1049 -17.97 16.88 -32.22
C ILE A 1049 -19.28 17.23 -31.52
N PRO A 1050 -19.82 18.44 -31.72
CA PRO A 1050 -21.17 18.80 -31.31
C PRO A 1050 -22.19 17.81 -31.88
N VAL A 1051 -23.24 17.49 -31.12
CA VAL A 1051 -24.26 16.51 -31.54
C VAL A 1051 -24.98 16.97 -32.82
N GLU A 1052 -25.02 18.28 -33.04
CA GLU A 1052 -25.57 18.93 -34.23
C GLU A 1052 -24.78 18.59 -35.51
N GLU A 1053 -23.47 18.33 -35.38
CA GLU A 1053 -22.56 17.94 -36.47
C GLU A 1053 -22.46 16.41 -36.61
N CYS A 1054 -23.06 15.66 -35.68
CA CYS A 1054 -23.08 14.20 -35.71
C CYS A 1054 -23.86 13.70 -36.94
N PRO A 1055 -23.34 12.71 -37.70
CA PRO A 1055 -24.11 12.07 -38.76
C PRO A 1055 -25.43 11.49 -38.20
N PRO A 1056 -26.59 11.66 -38.87
CA PRO A 1056 -27.88 11.20 -38.38
C PRO A 1056 -27.90 9.73 -37.95
N GLU A 1057 -27.20 8.87 -38.68
CA GLU A 1057 -27.06 7.44 -38.42
C GLU A 1057 -26.24 7.08 -37.17
N ARG A 1058 -25.61 8.08 -36.52
CA ARG A 1058 -24.83 7.92 -35.27
C ARG A 1058 -25.37 8.74 -34.11
N ARG A 1059 -26.49 9.45 -34.31
CA ARG A 1059 -27.19 10.19 -33.24
C ARG A 1059 -28.02 9.20 -32.44
N VAL A 1060 -27.79 9.19 -31.13
CA VAL A 1060 -28.53 8.36 -30.18
C VAL A 1060 -29.07 9.22 -29.05
N GLN A 1061 -29.95 8.65 -28.23
CA GLN A 1061 -30.43 9.27 -27.00
C GLN A 1061 -29.85 8.50 -25.82
N ASP A 1062 -29.12 9.21 -24.96
CA ASP A 1062 -28.74 8.72 -23.65
C ASP A 1062 -29.96 8.85 -22.74
N LYS A 1063 -30.44 7.74 -22.19
CA LYS A 1063 -31.69 7.66 -21.42
C LYS A 1063 -31.45 7.11 -20.02
N LEU A 1064 -32.21 7.65 -19.06
CA LEU A 1064 -32.39 7.06 -17.73
C LEU A 1064 -33.87 6.70 -17.55
N TYR A 1065 -34.14 5.43 -17.31
CA TYR A 1065 -35.47 4.95 -16.97
C TYR A 1065 -35.60 4.80 -15.47
N ARG A 1066 -36.77 5.13 -14.92
CA ARG A 1066 -37.17 4.86 -13.55
C ARG A 1066 -38.25 3.77 -13.53
N VAL A 1067 -38.13 2.81 -12.63
CA VAL A 1067 -39.18 1.82 -12.40
C VAL A 1067 -40.37 2.49 -11.72
N VAL A 1068 -41.56 2.35 -12.30
CA VAL A 1068 -42.78 2.95 -11.74
C VAL A 1068 -43.13 2.27 -10.41
N PRO A 1069 -43.18 2.99 -9.28
CA PRO A 1069 -43.47 2.39 -7.99
C PRO A 1069 -44.82 1.67 -7.97
N GLY A 1070 -44.84 0.41 -7.54
CA GLY A 1070 -46.06 -0.39 -7.45
C GLY A 1070 -46.57 -0.97 -8.77
N ALA A 1071 -45.85 -0.77 -9.89
CA ALA A 1071 -46.15 -1.51 -11.11
C ALA A 1071 -45.99 -3.02 -10.88
N THR A 1072 -46.91 -3.81 -11.43
CA THR A 1072 -46.87 -5.28 -11.36
C THR A 1072 -46.89 -5.87 -12.76
N TYR A 1073 -45.91 -6.70 -13.08
CA TYR A 1073 -45.93 -7.50 -14.30
C TYR A 1073 -46.85 -8.71 -14.11
N ALA A 1074 -48.01 -8.70 -14.78
CA ALA A 1074 -48.83 -9.90 -14.90
C ALA A 1074 -48.42 -10.62 -16.19
N THR A 1075 -47.85 -11.81 -16.07
CA THR A 1075 -47.64 -12.67 -17.24
C THR A 1075 -49.00 -12.97 -17.85
N ASP A 1076 -49.12 -12.71 -19.14
CA ASP A 1076 -50.38 -12.75 -19.88
C ASP A 1076 -50.86 -14.20 -20.11
N THR A 1077 -51.14 -14.92 -19.03
CA THR A 1077 -51.83 -16.21 -19.01
C THR A 1077 -53.23 -16.11 -18.37
N GLN A 1078 -53.70 -14.89 -18.06
CA GLN A 1078 -55.05 -14.66 -17.53
C GLN A 1078 -55.87 -13.55 -18.24
N GLN A 1079 -55.47 -13.05 -19.41
CA GLN A 1079 -56.35 -12.24 -20.28
C GLN A 1079 -56.64 -12.89 -21.64
N GLY A 1080 -56.81 -14.22 -21.66
CA GLY A 1080 -57.44 -14.94 -22.77
C GLY A 1080 -58.82 -15.44 -22.37
N GLY A 1081 -59.80 -14.54 -22.28
CA GLY A 1081 -61.18 -14.88 -21.90
C GLY A 1081 -62.09 -13.66 -21.88
N GLY A 1082 -62.37 -13.10 -23.06
CA GLY A 1082 -63.32 -12.00 -23.28
C GLY A 1082 -63.34 -11.59 -24.74
#